data_AF-A0A953TPK7-F1
#
_entry.id   AF-A0A953TPK7-F1
#
_cell.length_a   1.000
_cell.length_b   1.000
_cell.length_c   1.000
_cell.angle_alpha   90.00
_cell.angle_beta   90.00
_cell.angle_gamma   90.00
#
_symmetry.space_group_name_H-M   'P 1'
#
loop_
_entity.id
_entity.type
_entity.pdbx_description
1 polymer ?
#
loop_
_entity_poly.entity_id
_entity_poly.type
_entity_poly.pdbx_seq_one_letter_code
_entity_poly.pdbx_strand_id
1 'polypeptide(L)'
;MKSMRHHSPGFTLIASLLLLLLLSGIAIGLMMMVNTESRVGGTDLQNNAAYHAAEGGIENMSANLAATFQNAQSPTASQICNLGTLQPSMPGVTWKDYSVTPASGCSGPLTAKFGQITAGPNQGLWAQIIPVTMLATAAEPGGQEVSMTRQAQVALIPVFQFGVFSENDLSFFSGPDFDFAGRVHTNQDLYPFVGPGSTLTFHDKVSVYGNVVRANLANGFPPGTQYNGTVQIPTQPAGCDGAKPHCRALGLSEGSVTGAGGIPPQSGQNTSTPSPQGWNTVSLSSSYYNGDIIDGNYGNAGGTGAKKLSLPFVSGTLFPYEIIRRPQTGESATSSLGASREYNLAQIHVLLSDDPAELPGGAADANNVRLANVGGATPSNQFGIATSVPAGLPAPPAGSSYVTYFAAASNAVPLPSTCAGTACTSSDWANAPAPWTGATLLQPAGAPIYANNGTPAISLCPPAAVFDATKVLYSPAFPANCPATLGTYPYYALPNGAAPSNSASSNNWNLIDGYLRVEYKDAAGNWHPVTMEWLQLGFARDLTSPTAPGGSSPAAAGSNDVNPDAILLLQEPADRNVDGALNSTGTPPACTATKTVSGKAYCQTWTGGVAPEVAADAAGGNWRFGTYNAGAPPAAQSITQYNWYPINFYDAREGEARDNWYPINFYDAREGEARDNTVADNSCTVNGVMNAVEIDVGNLKRWLKGSIGTNGGNVDYLTQNGYVLYFSDRRGMLPNPNKANTKSGDSGLEDVINSASAAGTPNALLEPKSAGHTAYSPEDVNQNGVLDNFGAANLGLGFYGTQASPTQNLNAVIVAAAPDDPYGTAAGNRIASCSTTARKNWVSGARHALKLVDGSLGNVPLRTDAAAPNTGGFTVASENPVYIQGDYNSNSTDTAWGGGADKAGHAATAIIADAVTVLSNSWDDRKSLGIGGTSTVTNPANRVATNTYYRVAIAGGKNMTFPKPGWGAQDMGTDGGVHNFLRYLENWGGQTLNYKGSLVNLFYATYNTGIYKCCTTVYSPPTRNYSFDSDFALPAGLPPGTPLFRDVDSLGYRQLFTARTY
;
A
#
# COMPACT_ATOMS: atom_id res chain seq x y z
N MET A 1 97.31 -4.17 -103.57
CA MET A 1 97.07 -5.09 -102.43
C MET A 1 95.58 -5.04 -102.06
N LYS A 2 95.06 -6.04 -101.32
CA LYS A 2 93.63 -6.11 -100.94
C LYS A 2 93.29 -5.16 -99.79
N SER A 3 92.07 -4.59 -99.80
CA SER A 3 91.39 -4.09 -98.60
C SER A 3 89.87 -4.06 -98.84
N MET A 4 89.17 -5.15 -98.52
CA MET A 4 87.70 -5.20 -98.56
C MET A 4 87.12 -4.58 -97.28
N ARG A 5 86.33 -3.52 -97.40
CA ARG A 5 85.48 -3.03 -96.30
C ARG A 5 84.12 -3.71 -96.38
N HIS A 6 83.84 -4.67 -95.51
CA HIS A 6 82.48 -5.13 -95.28
C HIS A 6 81.65 -4.03 -94.61
N HIS A 7 80.45 -3.78 -95.13
CA HIS A 7 79.41 -3.07 -94.37
C HIS A 7 78.74 -4.06 -93.41
N SER A 8 78.37 -3.60 -92.22
CA SER A 8 77.73 -4.42 -91.17
C SER A 8 76.35 -3.88 -90.79
N PRO A 9 75.32 -4.07 -91.62
CA PRO A 9 73.94 -3.85 -91.21
C PRO A 9 73.53 -4.94 -90.20
N GLY A 10 73.19 -4.57 -88.97
CA GLY A 10 72.68 -5.54 -87.98
C GLY A 10 72.60 -5.05 -86.53
N PHE A 11 73.57 -4.27 -86.04
CA PHE A 11 73.65 -3.94 -84.61
C PHE A 11 72.49 -3.05 -84.11
N THR A 12 72.05 -2.07 -84.92
CA THR A 12 70.92 -1.19 -84.56
C THR A 12 69.62 -1.94 -84.38
N LEU A 13 69.34 -2.97 -85.19
CA LEU A 13 68.14 -3.79 -85.06
C LEU A 13 68.14 -4.57 -83.73
N ILE A 14 69.29 -5.16 -83.37
CA ILE A 14 69.48 -5.89 -82.11
C ILE A 14 69.35 -4.93 -80.91
N ALA A 15 69.95 -3.74 -80.97
CA ALA A 15 69.82 -2.72 -79.94
C ALA A 15 68.37 -2.24 -79.77
N SER A 16 67.63 -2.00 -80.85
CA SER A 16 66.21 -1.64 -80.77
C SER A 16 65.32 -2.78 -80.28
N LEU A 17 65.63 -4.04 -80.62
CA LEU A 17 64.92 -5.21 -80.11
C LEU A 17 65.16 -5.40 -78.60
N LEU A 18 66.39 -5.20 -78.12
CA LEU A 18 66.72 -5.23 -76.68
C LEU A 18 66.06 -4.08 -75.92
N LEU A 19 66.01 -2.87 -76.49
CA LEU A 19 65.32 -1.73 -75.89
C LEU A 19 63.80 -1.97 -75.84
N LEU A 20 63.21 -2.51 -76.93
CA LEU A 20 61.80 -2.90 -76.95
C LEU A 20 61.51 -4.01 -75.94
N LEU A 21 62.36 -5.03 -75.81
CA LEU A 21 62.22 -6.09 -74.82
C LEU A 21 62.21 -5.52 -73.38
N LEU A 22 63.13 -4.61 -73.08
CA LEU A 22 63.27 -3.98 -71.76
C LEU A 22 62.10 -3.04 -71.45
N LEU A 23 61.65 -2.22 -72.41
CA LEU A 23 60.45 -1.40 -72.29
C LEU A 23 59.18 -2.24 -72.16
N SER A 24 59.10 -3.38 -72.84
CA SER A 24 57.99 -4.33 -72.72
C SER A 24 57.97 -4.98 -71.33
N GLY A 25 59.14 -5.36 -70.79
CA GLY A 25 59.26 -5.87 -69.43
C GLY A 25 58.80 -4.87 -68.37
N ILE A 26 59.20 -3.59 -68.51
CA ILE A 26 58.74 -2.50 -67.64
C ILE A 26 57.22 -2.29 -67.77
N ALA A 27 56.68 -2.28 -69.00
CA ALA A 27 55.25 -2.11 -69.23
C ALA A 27 54.41 -3.25 -68.64
N ILE A 28 54.87 -4.51 -68.76
CA ILE A 28 54.24 -5.68 -68.14
C ILE A 28 54.30 -5.58 -66.62
N GLY A 29 55.47 -5.22 -66.06
CA GLY A 29 55.62 -5.03 -64.61
C GLY A 29 54.71 -3.94 -64.04
N LEU A 30 54.61 -2.79 -64.72
CA LEU A 30 53.72 -1.70 -64.33
C LEU A 30 52.25 -2.09 -64.46
N MET A 31 51.88 -2.83 -65.51
CA MET A 31 50.51 -3.32 -65.71
C MET A 31 50.12 -4.39 -64.66
N MET A 32 51.07 -5.24 -64.24
CA MET A 32 50.87 -6.16 -63.11
C MET A 32 50.72 -5.39 -61.79
N MET A 33 51.52 -4.35 -61.56
CA MET A 33 51.43 -3.50 -60.37
C MET A 33 50.07 -2.78 -60.30
N VAL A 34 49.64 -2.10 -61.36
CA VAL A 34 48.33 -1.42 -61.42
C VAL A 34 47.16 -2.39 -61.27
N ASN A 35 47.23 -3.58 -61.89
CA ASN A 35 46.21 -4.61 -61.67
C ASN A 35 46.22 -5.16 -60.23
N THR A 36 47.37 -5.19 -59.57
CA THR A 36 47.47 -5.59 -58.15
C THR A 36 46.91 -4.51 -57.24
N GLU A 37 47.30 -3.23 -57.42
CA GLU A 37 46.78 -2.10 -56.64
C GLU A 37 45.27 -1.91 -56.83
N SER A 38 44.78 -2.00 -58.07
CA SER A 38 43.34 -1.94 -58.36
C SER A 38 42.57 -3.09 -57.70
N ARG A 39 43.15 -4.29 -57.63
CA ARG A 39 42.53 -5.47 -57.00
C ARG A 39 42.59 -5.39 -55.47
N VAL A 40 43.69 -4.89 -54.90
CA VAL A 40 43.85 -4.66 -53.46
C VAL A 40 42.93 -3.55 -52.99
N GLY A 41 42.85 -2.41 -53.68
CA GLY A 41 41.92 -1.33 -53.36
C GLY A 41 40.44 -1.73 -53.52
N GLY A 42 40.11 -2.54 -54.53
CA GLY A 42 38.77 -3.13 -54.65
C GLY A 42 38.42 -4.11 -53.52
N THR A 43 39.40 -4.91 -53.09
CA THR A 43 39.28 -5.82 -51.94
C THR A 43 39.11 -5.06 -50.63
N ASP A 44 39.90 -4.01 -50.41
CA ASP A 44 39.81 -3.16 -49.21
C ASP A 44 38.48 -2.40 -49.13
N LEU A 45 38.02 -1.83 -50.25
CA LEU A 45 36.70 -1.20 -50.33
C LEU A 45 35.57 -2.18 -49.99
N GLN A 46 35.64 -3.42 -50.48
CA GLN A 46 34.66 -4.47 -50.16
C GLN A 46 34.77 -4.95 -48.70
N ASN A 47 35.97 -5.02 -48.13
CA ASN A 47 36.17 -5.36 -46.72
C ASN A 47 35.61 -4.26 -45.79
N ASN A 48 35.81 -2.98 -46.13
CA ASN A 48 35.20 -1.86 -45.39
C ASN A 48 33.67 -1.82 -45.54
N ALA A 49 33.13 -2.14 -46.72
CA ALA A 49 31.69 -2.30 -46.91
C ALA A 49 31.11 -3.45 -46.06
N ALA A 50 31.75 -4.63 -46.10
CA ALA A 50 31.37 -5.78 -45.27
C ALA A 50 31.46 -5.47 -43.76
N TYR A 51 32.45 -4.68 -43.34
CA TYR A 51 32.59 -4.23 -41.94
C TYR A 51 31.37 -3.39 -41.51
N HIS A 52 31.07 -2.30 -42.22
CA HIS A 52 29.94 -1.44 -41.85
C HIS A 52 28.58 -2.12 -42.05
N ALA A 53 28.47 -3.07 -43.00
CA ALA A 53 27.30 -3.93 -43.11
C ALA A 53 27.12 -4.79 -41.86
N ALA A 54 28.15 -5.51 -41.41
CA ALA A 54 28.11 -6.35 -40.20
C ALA A 54 27.82 -5.52 -38.93
N GLU A 55 28.39 -4.32 -38.83
CA GLU A 55 28.12 -3.32 -37.79
C GLU A 55 26.63 -2.93 -37.75
N GLY A 56 26.07 -2.54 -38.90
CA GLY A 56 24.63 -2.24 -39.03
C GLY A 56 23.72 -3.43 -38.72
N GLY A 57 24.14 -4.66 -39.03
CA GLY A 57 23.43 -5.88 -38.63
C GLY A 57 23.44 -6.13 -37.13
N ILE A 58 24.57 -5.88 -36.46
CA ILE A 58 24.71 -5.96 -35.00
C ILE A 58 23.85 -4.90 -34.30
N GLU A 59 23.83 -3.66 -34.80
CA GLU A 59 22.96 -2.60 -34.25
C GLU A 59 21.48 -2.92 -34.50
N ASN A 60 21.09 -3.44 -35.67
CA ASN A 60 19.72 -3.88 -35.93
C ASN A 60 19.28 -5.01 -34.99
N MET A 61 20.12 -6.03 -34.75
CA MET A 61 19.80 -7.06 -33.74
C MET A 61 19.67 -6.48 -32.32
N SER A 62 20.48 -5.48 -31.98
CA SER A 62 20.46 -4.84 -30.68
C SER A 62 19.19 -4.00 -30.47
N ALA A 63 18.77 -3.26 -31.50
CA ALA A 63 17.50 -2.52 -31.52
C ALA A 63 16.29 -3.48 -31.45
N ASN A 64 16.29 -4.56 -32.24
CA ASN A 64 15.23 -5.58 -32.19
C ASN A 64 15.18 -6.31 -30.84
N LEU A 65 16.32 -6.57 -30.20
CA LEU A 65 16.39 -7.15 -28.85
C LEU A 65 15.77 -6.20 -27.82
N ALA A 66 16.16 -4.92 -27.83
CA ALA A 66 15.58 -3.90 -26.97
C ALA A 66 14.07 -3.75 -27.20
N ALA A 67 13.62 -3.64 -28.45
CA ALA A 67 12.21 -3.55 -28.81
C ALA A 67 11.41 -4.80 -28.40
N THR A 68 12.00 -5.99 -28.47
CA THR A 68 11.38 -7.24 -27.98
C THR A 68 11.21 -7.22 -26.45
N PHE A 69 12.22 -6.75 -25.73
CA PHE A 69 12.17 -6.52 -24.29
C PHE A 69 11.50 -5.18 -23.88
N GLN A 70 10.86 -4.48 -24.81
CA GLN A 70 9.90 -3.40 -24.52
C GLN A 70 8.46 -3.86 -24.78
N ASN A 71 8.21 -4.54 -25.89
CA ASN A 71 6.85 -4.88 -26.36
C ASN A 71 6.33 -6.25 -25.89
N ALA A 72 7.20 -7.18 -25.49
CA ALA A 72 6.79 -8.48 -24.96
C ALA A 72 7.07 -8.59 -23.45
N GLN A 73 6.11 -9.15 -22.72
CA GLN A 73 6.10 -9.15 -21.26
C GLN A 73 7.19 -10.07 -20.67
N SER A 74 7.37 -11.26 -21.24
CA SER A 74 8.52 -12.13 -20.93
C SER A 74 8.91 -12.90 -22.19
N PRO A 75 9.84 -12.39 -23.01
CA PRO A 75 10.34 -13.08 -24.18
C PRO A 75 10.88 -14.47 -23.82
N THR A 76 10.31 -15.51 -24.41
CA THR A 76 10.88 -16.87 -24.34
C THR A 76 12.24 -16.92 -25.05
N ALA A 77 13.08 -17.90 -24.69
CA ALA A 77 14.36 -18.09 -25.38
C ALA A 77 14.21 -18.30 -26.91
N SER A 78 13.10 -18.93 -27.33
CA SER A 78 12.71 -19.06 -28.74
C SER A 78 12.41 -17.71 -29.38
N GLN A 79 11.62 -16.84 -28.73
CA GLN A 79 11.36 -15.49 -29.25
C GLN A 79 12.64 -14.65 -29.40
N ILE A 80 13.60 -14.76 -28.48
CA ILE A 80 14.90 -14.12 -28.62
C ILE A 80 15.67 -14.69 -29.82
N CYS A 81 15.72 -16.00 -29.99
CA CYS A 81 16.41 -16.61 -31.14
C CYS A 81 15.75 -16.29 -32.49
N ASN A 82 14.42 -16.13 -32.52
CA ASN A 82 13.69 -15.74 -33.72
C ASN A 82 14.08 -14.34 -34.23
N LEU A 83 14.72 -13.49 -33.43
CA LEU A 83 15.30 -12.22 -33.90
C LEU A 83 16.43 -12.43 -34.92
N GLY A 84 17.07 -13.62 -34.93
CA GLY A 84 17.97 -14.06 -36.01
C GLY A 84 17.29 -14.25 -37.38
N THR A 85 15.96 -14.17 -37.45
CA THR A 85 15.23 -14.13 -38.75
C THR A 85 15.03 -12.70 -39.28
N LEU A 86 15.20 -11.68 -38.43
CA LEU A 86 14.97 -10.27 -38.74
C LEU A 86 16.22 -9.61 -39.36
N GLN A 87 16.79 -10.26 -40.36
CA GLN A 87 17.94 -9.75 -41.12
C GLN A 87 17.55 -8.51 -41.94
N PRO A 88 18.34 -7.42 -41.94
CA PRO A 88 18.01 -6.23 -42.70
C PRO A 88 18.33 -6.44 -44.18
N SER A 89 17.48 -5.92 -45.06
CA SER A 89 17.71 -5.92 -46.51
C SER A 89 18.68 -4.80 -46.87
N MET A 90 19.88 -5.17 -47.33
CA MET A 90 20.89 -4.23 -47.85
C MET A 90 21.35 -4.68 -49.24
N PRO A 91 21.38 -3.79 -50.26
CA PRO A 91 21.89 -4.14 -51.59
C PRO A 91 23.36 -4.59 -51.53
N GLY A 92 23.70 -5.68 -52.22
CA GLY A 92 25.05 -6.26 -52.25
C GLY A 92 25.34 -7.25 -51.12
N VAL A 93 24.88 -6.95 -49.90
CA VAL A 93 25.16 -7.75 -48.70
C VAL A 93 24.42 -9.08 -48.71
N THR A 94 25.14 -10.17 -48.47
CA THR A 94 24.59 -11.50 -48.13
C THR A 94 24.91 -11.85 -46.69
N TRP A 95 23.90 -12.17 -45.88
CA TRP A 95 24.09 -12.65 -44.51
C TRP A 95 24.49 -14.14 -44.50
N LYS A 96 25.68 -14.44 -43.98
CA LYS A 96 26.16 -15.83 -43.79
C LYS A 96 25.79 -16.39 -42.43
N ASP A 97 25.82 -15.53 -41.42
CA ASP A 97 25.26 -15.76 -40.09
C ASP A 97 24.54 -14.48 -39.67
N TYR A 98 23.37 -14.62 -39.05
CA TYR A 98 22.66 -13.52 -38.41
C TYR A 98 21.86 -14.14 -37.27
N SER A 99 22.35 -14.04 -36.04
CA SER A 99 21.76 -14.75 -34.91
C SER A 99 21.86 -13.99 -33.59
N VAL A 100 20.79 -14.12 -32.82
CA VAL A 100 20.69 -13.68 -31.43
C VAL A 100 20.49 -14.95 -30.59
N THR A 101 21.21 -15.12 -29.48
CA THR A 101 21.10 -16.34 -28.67
C THR A 101 21.33 -16.04 -27.20
N PRO A 102 20.37 -16.35 -26.29
CA PRO A 102 20.57 -16.24 -24.85
C PRO A 102 21.46 -17.38 -24.34
N ALA A 103 22.12 -17.19 -23.19
CA ALA A 103 23.03 -18.17 -22.60
C ALA A 103 22.38 -19.54 -22.26
N SER A 104 21.04 -19.60 -22.18
CA SER A 104 20.26 -20.85 -22.04
C SER A 104 20.15 -21.69 -23.32
N GLY A 105 20.56 -21.15 -24.48
CA GLY A 105 20.13 -21.66 -25.79
C GLY A 105 18.64 -21.38 -26.05
N CYS A 106 18.16 -21.75 -27.24
CA CYS A 106 16.83 -21.39 -27.74
C CYS A 106 15.66 -22.24 -27.21
N SER A 107 15.95 -23.36 -26.53
CA SER A 107 14.97 -24.40 -26.16
C SER A 107 14.96 -24.62 -24.64
N GLY A 108 14.35 -23.69 -23.90
CA GLY A 108 14.22 -23.76 -22.44
C GLY A 108 13.79 -22.42 -21.82
N PRO A 109 13.63 -22.36 -20.49
CA PRO A 109 13.53 -21.11 -19.75
C PRO A 109 14.85 -20.34 -19.81
N LEU A 110 14.79 -19.01 -19.67
CA LEU A 110 15.98 -18.17 -19.63
C LEU A 110 16.76 -18.40 -18.33
N THR A 111 18.08 -18.56 -18.44
CA THR A 111 18.98 -18.69 -17.28
C THR A 111 19.54 -17.32 -16.92
N ALA A 112 19.16 -16.80 -15.76
CA ALA A 112 19.71 -15.57 -15.19
C ALA A 112 20.74 -15.87 -14.09
N LYS A 113 21.61 -14.90 -13.78
CA LYS A 113 22.52 -14.93 -12.62
C LYS A 113 22.60 -13.55 -11.98
N PHE A 114 22.65 -13.46 -10.66
CA PHE A 114 22.90 -12.17 -10.00
C PHE A 114 24.31 -11.65 -10.32
N GLY A 115 24.40 -10.35 -10.62
CA GLY A 115 25.64 -9.61 -10.84
C GLY A 115 25.37 -8.11 -10.91
N GLN A 116 26.43 -7.30 -10.90
CA GLN A 116 26.29 -5.85 -11.09
C GLN A 116 26.25 -5.48 -12.57
N ILE A 117 25.42 -4.49 -12.92
CA ILE A 117 25.40 -3.86 -14.25
C ILE A 117 26.71 -3.10 -14.44
N THR A 118 27.42 -3.36 -15.54
CA THR A 118 28.80 -2.86 -15.74
C THR A 118 28.92 -1.61 -16.62
N ALA A 119 27.84 -1.14 -17.24
CA ALA A 119 27.80 0.03 -18.12
C ALA A 119 26.41 0.69 -18.13
N GLY A 120 26.27 1.83 -18.80
CA GLY A 120 24.98 2.50 -19.01
C GLY A 120 24.45 3.27 -17.78
N PRO A 121 23.22 3.81 -17.86
CA PRO A 121 22.61 4.63 -16.80
C PRO A 121 22.55 3.94 -15.43
N ASN A 122 22.33 2.63 -15.45
CA ASN A 122 22.08 1.79 -14.27
C ASN A 122 23.34 1.10 -13.72
N GLN A 123 24.53 1.43 -14.24
CA GLN A 123 25.82 0.88 -13.81
C GLN A 123 25.99 0.89 -12.27
N GLY A 124 26.45 -0.23 -11.72
CA GLY A 124 26.68 -0.44 -10.29
C GLY A 124 25.51 -1.10 -9.54
N LEU A 125 24.28 -1.01 -10.04
CA LEU A 125 23.14 -1.74 -9.48
C LEU A 125 23.31 -3.25 -9.67
N TRP A 126 22.86 -4.05 -8.70
CA TRP A 126 22.69 -5.48 -8.88
C TRP A 126 21.44 -5.79 -9.68
N ALA A 127 21.49 -6.84 -10.48
CA ALA A 127 20.38 -7.35 -11.25
C ALA A 127 20.49 -8.87 -11.43
N GLN A 128 19.38 -9.54 -11.72
CA GLN A 128 19.44 -10.85 -12.35
C GLN A 128 19.74 -10.63 -13.84
N ILE A 129 20.96 -10.98 -14.24
CA ILE A 129 21.49 -10.77 -15.59
C ILE A 129 21.23 -12.01 -16.45
N ILE A 130 20.57 -11.83 -17.58
CA ILE A 130 20.40 -12.82 -18.65
C ILE A 130 21.37 -12.43 -19.79
N PRO A 131 22.48 -13.16 -20.01
CA PRO A 131 23.42 -12.83 -21.06
C PRO A 131 22.88 -13.25 -22.43
N VAL A 132 23.03 -12.36 -23.42
CA VAL A 132 22.66 -12.59 -24.83
C VAL A 132 23.88 -12.33 -25.71
N THR A 133 24.17 -13.25 -26.62
CA THR A 133 25.20 -13.09 -27.66
C THR A 133 24.53 -12.83 -29.00
N MET A 134 25.07 -11.87 -29.75
CA MET A 134 24.69 -11.57 -31.13
C MET A 134 25.86 -11.85 -32.07
N LEU A 135 25.59 -12.40 -33.24
CA LEU A 135 26.57 -12.73 -34.29
C LEU A 135 26.02 -12.31 -35.65
N ALA A 136 26.77 -11.48 -36.38
CA ALA A 136 26.46 -11.09 -37.75
C ALA A 136 27.67 -11.36 -38.64
N THR A 137 27.47 -11.98 -39.80
CA THR A 137 28.49 -12.11 -40.84
C THR A 137 27.96 -11.59 -42.15
N ALA A 138 28.43 -10.41 -42.55
CA ALA A 138 28.13 -9.82 -43.85
C ALA A 138 29.14 -10.31 -44.89
N ALA A 139 28.65 -10.69 -46.07
CA ALA A 139 29.47 -11.09 -47.22
C ALA A 139 29.13 -10.25 -48.45
N GLU A 140 30.14 -9.66 -49.08
CA GLU A 140 30.02 -8.85 -50.29
C GLU A 140 30.09 -9.69 -51.58
N PRO A 141 29.61 -9.20 -52.73
CA PRO A 141 29.61 -9.94 -54.00
C PRO A 141 31.00 -10.33 -54.52
N GLY A 142 32.06 -9.67 -54.05
CA GLY A 142 33.46 -10.02 -54.31
C GLY A 142 34.06 -11.08 -53.37
N GLY A 143 33.26 -11.66 -52.47
CA GLY A 143 33.68 -12.73 -51.56
C GLY A 143 34.48 -12.27 -50.35
N GLN A 144 34.44 -10.98 -50.01
CA GLN A 144 34.92 -10.50 -48.70
C GLN A 144 33.85 -10.75 -47.65
N GLU A 145 34.22 -11.32 -46.50
CA GLU A 145 33.30 -11.66 -45.41
C GLU A 145 33.82 -11.05 -44.09
N VAL A 146 32.96 -10.37 -43.34
CA VAL A 146 33.28 -9.84 -42.00
C VAL A 146 32.29 -10.37 -40.98
N SER A 147 32.78 -11.17 -40.02
CA SER A 147 32.03 -11.59 -38.84
C SER A 147 32.24 -10.62 -37.67
N MET A 148 31.16 -10.17 -37.06
CA MET A 148 31.14 -9.40 -35.81
C MET A 148 30.31 -10.11 -34.74
N THR A 149 30.69 -9.94 -33.48
CA THR A 149 29.88 -10.38 -32.33
C THR A 149 29.78 -9.30 -31.27
N ARG A 150 28.61 -9.21 -30.62
CA ARG A 150 28.31 -8.26 -29.54
C ARG A 150 27.68 -9.02 -28.39
N GLN A 151 28.03 -8.64 -27.16
CA GLN A 151 27.38 -9.15 -25.96
C GLN A 151 26.44 -8.10 -25.37
N ALA A 152 25.26 -8.56 -24.98
CA ALA A 152 24.24 -7.80 -24.30
C ALA A 152 23.81 -8.50 -23.00
N GLN A 153 23.27 -7.72 -22.09
CA GLN A 153 22.71 -8.18 -20.82
C GLN A 153 21.29 -7.64 -20.71
N VAL A 154 20.34 -8.53 -20.48
CA VAL A 154 19.01 -8.12 -19.98
C VAL A 154 19.08 -8.20 -18.47
N ALA A 155 18.84 -7.07 -17.82
CA ALA A 155 18.97 -6.92 -16.38
C ALA A 155 17.57 -6.83 -15.75
N LEU A 156 17.28 -7.74 -14.81
CA LEU A 156 16.13 -7.61 -13.92
C LEU A 156 16.58 -6.96 -12.60
N ILE A 157 16.26 -5.68 -12.41
CA ILE A 157 16.77 -4.80 -11.35
C ILE A 157 15.78 -4.78 -10.17
N PRO A 158 16.14 -5.32 -8.98
CA PRO A 158 15.36 -5.15 -7.75
C PRO A 158 15.01 -3.70 -7.44
N VAL A 159 13.73 -3.42 -7.28
CA VAL A 159 13.18 -2.06 -7.14
C VAL A 159 13.69 -1.32 -5.89
N PHE A 160 13.86 -2.01 -4.77
CA PHE A 160 14.26 -1.39 -3.51
C PHE A 160 15.73 -0.97 -3.43
N GLN A 161 16.52 -1.16 -4.49
CA GLN A 161 17.85 -0.53 -4.63
C GLN A 161 17.78 0.96 -4.94
N PHE A 162 16.65 1.45 -5.44
CA PHE A 162 16.43 2.89 -5.60
C PHE A 162 16.07 3.48 -4.25
N GLY A 163 16.69 4.62 -3.90
CA GLY A 163 16.25 5.41 -2.75
C GLY A 163 14.85 5.97 -2.97
N VAL A 164 14.61 6.51 -4.16
CA VAL A 164 13.29 6.93 -4.63
C VAL A 164 13.05 6.45 -6.07
N PHE A 165 11.93 5.78 -6.31
CA PHE A 165 11.46 5.42 -7.65
C PHE A 165 10.04 5.95 -7.88
N SER A 166 9.70 6.33 -9.12
CA SER A 166 8.32 6.57 -9.53
C SER A 166 8.02 6.16 -10.98
N GLU A 167 6.95 5.39 -11.19
CA GLU A 167 6.37 5.14 -12.53
C GLU A 167 5.78 6.43 -13.15
N ASN A 168 5.38 7.36 -12.28
CA ASN A 168 4.66 8.60 -12.60
C ASN A 168 5.51 9.85 -12.30
N ASP A 169 5.01 11.05 -12.65
CA ASP A 169 5.69 12.33 -12.36
C ASP A 169 6.21 12.38 -10.90
N LEU A 170 7.48 12.75 -10.72
CA LEU A 170 8.17 12.70 -9.42
C LEU A 170 8.43 14.12 -8.91
N SER A 171 7.75 14.46 -7.81
CA SER A 171 7.73 15.83 -7.29
C SER A 171 8.44 15.96 -5.94
N PHE A 172 9.26 17.00 -5.81
CA PHE A 172 9.75 17.55 -4.55
C PHE A 172 9.36 19.03 -4.52
N PHE A 173 8.77 19.51 -3.43
CA PHE A 173 8.38 20.91 -3.21
C PHE A 173 8.05 21.12 -1.71
N SER A 174 7.70 22.35 -1.33
CA SER A 174 7.13 22.79 -0.04
C SER A 174 7.56 21.99 1.21
N GLY A 175 8.68 22.35 1.82
CA GLY A 175 9.15 21.68 3.03
C GLY A 175 10.41 22.27 3.67
N PRO A 176 10.80 21.77 4.87
CA PRO A 176 12.15 21.95 5.43
C PRO A 176 13.20 21.24 4.56
N ASP A 177 14.45 21.24 5.01
CA ASP A 177 15.51 20.48 4.35
C ASP A 177 15.13 19.00 4.14
N PHE A 178 15.46 18.46 2.97
CA PHE A 178 15.21 17.06 2.61
C PHE A 178 16.51 16.46 2.07
N ASP A 179 17.18 15.71 2.92
CA ASP A 179 18.38 14.93 2.64
C ASP A 179 17.95 13.47 2.46
N PHE A 180 18.31 12.85 1.32
CA PHE A 180 17.99 11.45 1.07
C PHE A 180 19.05 10.78 0.20
N ALA A 181 19.65 9.72 0.73
CA ALA A 181 20.70 8.95 0.05
C ALA A 181 20.16 7.93 -0.97
N GLY A 182 21.05 7.34 -1.77
CA GLY A 182 20.68 6.34 -2.78
C GLY A 182 20.07 6.94 -4.05
N ARG A 183 19.79 6.07 -5.04
CA ARG A 183 19.44 6.50 -6.40
C ARG A 183 18.02 7.02 -6.54
N VAL A 184 17.84 7.97 -7.45
CA VAL A 184 16.52 8.51 -7.78
C VAL A 184 16.18 8.24 -9.23
N HIS A 185 15.00 7.68 -9.47
CA HIS A 185 14.48 7.42 -10.80
C HIS A 185 13.02 7.83 -10.97
N THR A 186 12.67 8.35 -12.14
CA THR A 186 11.26 8.45 -12.58
C THR A 186 11.08 8.09 -14.04
N ASN A 187 9.99 7.38 -14.33
CA ASN A 187 9.55 7.05 -15.69
C ASN A 187 8.76 8.18 -16.37
N GLN A 188 8.54 9.31 -15.69
CA GLN A 188 7.95 10.53 -16.26
C GLN A 188 8.81 11.75 -15.90
N ASP A 189 8.25 12.91 -15.62
CA ASP A 189 9.02 14.13 -15.36
C ASP A 189 9.49 14.21 -13.90
N LEU A 190 10.60 14.93 -13.69
CA LEU A 190 11.10 15.30 -12.37
C LEU A 190 10.85 16.79 -12.11
N TYR A 191 10.21 17.09 -10.98
CA TYR A 191 9.95 18.45 -10.49
C TYR A 191 10.70 18.65 -9.17
N PRO A 192 12.00 18.99 -9.17
CA PRO A 192 12.79 19.12 -7.96
C PRO A 192 12.75 20.58 -7.50
N PHE A 193 11.90 20.90 -6.52
CA PHE A 193 11.73 22.21 -5.91
C PHE A 193 11.79 22.13 -4.38
N VAL A 194 12.03 23.27 -3.72
CA VAL A 194 12.06 23.41 -2.26
C VAL A 194 11.72 24.85 -1.87
N GLY A 195 11.21 25.04 -0.66
CA GLY A 195 10.85 26.35 -0.11
C GLY A 195 12.06 27.28 0.09
N PRO A 196 11.84 28.59 0.29
CA PRO A 196 12.92 29.57 0.31
C PRO A 196 13.80 29.40 1.56
N GLY A 197 15.09 29.17 1.36
CA GLY A 197 16.04 28.88 2.45
C GLY A 197 16.20 27.40 2.80
N SER A 198 15.32 26.51 2.32
CA SER A 198 15.47 25.06 2.44
C SER A 198 16.40 24.49 1.35
N THR A 199 16.94 23.29 1.61
CA THR A 199 17.81 22.53 0.72
C THR A 199 17.27 21.12 0.47
N LEU A 200 17.23 20.71 -0.80
CA LEU A 200 17.02 19.33 -1.24
C LEU A 200 18.39 18.76 -1.65
N THR A 201 18.83 17.66 -1.04
CA THR A 201 20.13 17.04 -1.31
C THR A 201 19.98 15.62 -1.83
N PHE A 202 20.54 15.35 -3.01
CA PHE A 202 20.69 14.02 -3.58
C PHE A 202 22.15 13.55 -3.44
N HIS A 203 22.40 12.27 -3.15
CA HIS A 203 23.77 11.74 -2.89
C HIS A 203 24.26 10.71 -3.91
N ASP A 204 23.36 10.13 -4.70
CA ASP A 204 23.66 9.25 -5.82
C ASP A 204 22.85 9.71 -7.05
N LYS A 205 23.09 9.07 -8.18
CA LYS A 205 22.60 9.43 -9.50
C LYS A 205 21.07 9.60 -9.57
N VAL A 206 20.67 10.70 -10.19
CA VAL A 206 19.29 11.06 -10.54
C VAL A 206 19.05 10.77 -12.02
N SER A 207 17.97 10.06 -12.34
CA SER A 207 17.65 9.64 -13.70
C SER A 207 16.16 9.76 -14.01
N VAL A 208 15.82 10.31 -15.19
CA VAL A 208 14.47 10.80 -15.48
C VAL A 208 14.11 10.42 -16.91
N TYR A 209 13.20 9.47 -17.14
CA TYR A 209 12.83 9.11 -18.52
C TYR A 209 12.15 10.26 -19.26
N GLY A 210 11.37 11.09 -18.55
CA GLY A 210 10.83 12.35 -19.07
C GLY A 210 11.86 13.48 -19.05
N ASN A 211 11.46 14.62 -18.49
CA ASN A 211 12.20 15.87 -18.46
C ASN A 211 12.55 16.31 -17.02
N VAL A 212 13.65 17.06 -16.86
CA VAL A 212 13.95 17.76 -15.61
C VAL A 212 13.35 19.16 -15.68
N VAL A 213 12.28 19.40 -14.91
CA VAL A 213 11.49 20.64 -14.96
C VAL A 213 11.87 21.58 -13.82
N ARG A 214 12.32 22.80 -14.16
CA ARG A 214 12.72 23.85 -13.19
C ARG A 214 11.92 25.16 -13.31
N ALA A 215 10.97 25.25 -14.24
CA ALA A 215 10.20 26.46 -14.52
C ALA A 215 8.74 26.44 -14.02
N ASN A 216 8.16 25.26 -13.74
CA ASN A 216 6.81 25.07 -13.19
C ASN A 216 6.80 23.86 -12.23
N LEU A 217 5.94 23.88 -11.22
CA LEU A 217 5.56 22.69 -10.43
C LEU A 217 4.60 21.80 -11.24
N ALA A 218 4.40 20.54 -10.83
CA ALA A 218 3.55 19.56 -11.52
C ALA A 218 2.05 19.95 -11.64
N ASN A 219 1.57 20.93 -10.85
CA ASN A 219 0.23 21.52 -10.96
C ASN A 219 0.18 22.75 -11.88
N GLY A 220 1.27 23.05 -12.59
CA GLY A 220 1.46 24.21 -13.46
C GLY A 220 1.91 25.49 -12.74
N PHE A 221 1.96 25.54 -11.41
CA PHE A 221 2.31 26.77 -10.68
C PHE A 221 3.78 27.18 -10.90
N PRO A 222 4.10 28.44 -11.22
CA PRO A 222 5.49 28.89 -11.40
C PRO A 222 6.20 29.02 -10.03
N PRO A 223 7.47 28.58 -9.87
CA PRO A 223 8.13 28.52 -8.58
C PRO A 223 8.40 29.90 -7.96
N GLY A 224 8.64 30.91 -8.80
CA GLY A 224 8.79 32.31 -8.39
C GLY A 224 9.79 32.50 -7.24
N THR A 225 9.38 33.26 -6.22
CA THR A 225 10.12 33.42 -4.95
C THR A 225 9.59 32.51 -3.84
N GLN A 226 8.72 31.54 -4.17
CA GLN A 226 8.07 30.66 -3.19
C GLN A 226 8.70 29.25 -3.19
N TYR A 227 9.34 28.85 -4.28
CA TYR A 227 9.96 27.54 -4.46
C TYR A 227 11.38 27.65 -5.04
N ASN A 228 12.12 28.65 -4.57
CA ASN A 228 13.48 29.01 -5.01
C ASN A 228 14.59 28.51 -4.05
N GLY A 229 14.32 27.49 -3.23
CA GLY A 229 15.31 26.83 -2.39
C GLY A 229 16.42 26.13 -3.18
N THR A 230 17.42 25.64 -2.45
CA THR A 230 18.64 25.05 -3.04
C THR A 230 18.41 23.58 -3.38
N VAL A 231 18.72 23.15 -4.61
CA VAL A 231 18.66 21.75 -5.02
C VAL A 231 20.08 21.27 -5.31
N GLN A 232 20.70 20.53 -4.40
CA GLN A 232 22.05 20.01 -4.54
C GLN A 232 22.06 18.68 -5.29
N ILE A 233 22.75 18.64 -6.41
CA ILE A 233 23.01 17.45 -7.23
C ILE A 233 24.51 17.11 -7.09
N PRO A 234 24.89 15.83 -6.95
CA PRO A 234 26.30 15.45 -6.89
C PRO A 234 26.98 15.69 -8.26
N THR A 235 28.29 15.95 -8.24
CA THR A 235 29.09 16.17 -9.48
C THR A 235 30.08 15.03 -9.75
N GLN A 236 30.05 14.00 -8.90
CA GLN A 236 30.78 12.74 -9.02
C GLN A 236 30.10 11.69 -8.11
N PRO A 237 30.38 10.38 -8.27
CA PRO A 237 29.84 9.34 -7.40
C PRO A 237 30.16 9.57 -5.90
N ALA A 238 29.15 9.38 -5.05
CA ALA A 238 29.20 9.67 -3.62
C ALA A 238 29.66 11.12 -3.31
N GLY A 239 29.19 12.08 -4.12
CA GLY A 239 29.17 13.50 -3.79
C GLY A 239 28.10 13.83 -2.73
N CYS A 240 27.98 15.10 -2.34
CA CYS A 240 27.09 15.59 -1.29
C CYS A 240 27.28 15.03 0.14
N ASP A 241 27.91 13.87 0.33
CA ASP A 241 28.10 13.22 1.64
C ASP A 241 28.89 14.07 2.65
N GLY A 242 28.19 14.64 3.63
CA GLY A 242 28.77 15.20 4.86
C GLY A 242 29.85 16.26 4.62
N ALA A 243 31.12 15.87 4.71
CA ALA A 243 32.27 16.76 4.54
C ALA A 243 32.81 16.83 3.10
N LYS A 244 32.18 16.16 2.12
CA LYS A 244 32.63 16.10 0.72
C LYS A 244 32.00 17.23 -0.12
N PRO A 245 32.76 18.25 -0.59
CA PRO A 245 32.21 19.42 -1.27
C PRO A 245 31.92 19.20 -2.77
N HIS A 246 31.51 17.99 -3.16
CA HIS A 246 31.31 17.58 -4.56
C HIS A 246 29.84 17.65 -4.96
N CYS A 247 29.25 18.83 -4.76
CA CYS A 247 27.84 19.14 -5.00
C CYS A 247 27.70 20.47 -5.75
N ARG A 248 26.65 20.61 -6.56
CA ARG A 248 26.31 21.85 -7.25
C ARG A 248 24.81 22.09 -7.21
N ALA A 249 24.44 23.35 -6.99
CA ALA A 249 23.05 23.77 -6.94
C ALA A 249 22.43 23.86 -8.35
N LEU A 250 21.30 23.19 -8.57
CA LEU A 250 20.53 23.19 -9.81
C LEU A 250 19.74 24.48 -9.95
N GLY A 251 20.12 25.33 -10.90
CA GLY A 251 19.47 26.60 -11.17
C GLY A 251 18.01 26.47 -11.61
N LEU A 252 17.22 27.53 -11.46
CA LEU A 252 15.84 27.57 -11.99
C LEU A 252 15.80 27.61 -13.53
N SER A 253 16.91 28.02 -14.17
CA SER A 253 17.12 27.96 -15.62
C SER A 253 17.79 26.67 -16.11
N GLU A 254 18.07 25.71 -15.22
CA GLU A 254 18.81 24.48 -15.50
C GLU A 254 17.88 23.26 -15.53
N GLY A 255 16.75 23.38 -16.22
CA GLY A 255 15.93 22.24 -16.64
C GLY A 255 16.37 21.68 -17.99
N SER A 256 15.94 20.47 -18.33
CA SER A 256 16.06 19.94 -19.70
C SER A 256 15.07 20.58 -20.67
N VAL A 257 14.01 21.18 -20.14
CA VAL A 257 13.00 21.98 -20.84
C VAL A 257 12.96 23.42 -20.29
N THR A 258 12.43 24.34 -21.10
CA THR A 258 12.45 25.80 -20.82
C THR A 258 11.20 26.34 -20.11
N GLY A 259 10.18 25.50 -19.92
CA GLY A 259 8.91 25.81 -19.27
C GLY A 259 8.35 24.56 -18.57
N ALA A 260 7.05 24.29 -18.71
CA ALA A 260 6.43 23.05 -18.23
C ALA A 260 6.92 21.80 -19.00
N GLY A 261 6.81 20.64 -18.35
CA GLY A 261 7.16 19.31 -18.87
C GLY A 261 6.08 18.74 -19.80
N GLY A 262 5.79 17.44 -19.70
CA GLY A 262 4.69 16.76 -20.38
C GLY A 262 5.10 15.68 -21.38
N ILE A 263 4.10 14.94 -21.87
CA ILE A 263 4.18 13.84 -22.83
C ILE A 263 3.38 14.18 -24.10
N PRO A 264 3.99 14.70 -25.18
CA PRO A 264 5.37 15.20 -25.28
C PRO A 264 5.55 16.55 -24.53
N PRO A 265 6.79 17.04 -24.36
CA PRO A 265 7.04 18.24 -23.59
C PRO A 265 6.32 19.47 -24.16
N GLN A 266 5.67 20.25 -23.28
CA GLN A 266 4.94 21.46 -23.65
C GLN A 266 5.85 22.62 -24.05
N SER A 267 7.11 22.59 -23.62
CA SER A 267 8.09 23.65 -23.86
C SER A 267 9.31 23.11 -24.60
N GLY A 268 10.00 24.00 -25.32
CA GLY A 268 11.18 23.63 -26.09
C GLY A 268 12.32 23.14 -25.19
N GLN A 269 13.07 22.14 -25.66
CA GLN A 269 14.29 21.68 -24.99
C GLN A 269 15.27 22.83 -24.79
N ASN A 270 15.94 22.83 -23.64
CA ASN A 270 16.96 23.79 -23.29
C ASN A 270 18.24 23.53 -24.10
N THR A 271 18.35 24.16 -25.26
CA THR A 271 19.42 23.96 -26.25
C THR A 271 20.40 25.13 -26.35
N SER A 272 20.21 26.18 -25.56
CA SER A 272 20.82 27.50 -25.80
C SER A 272 22.29 27.61 -25.38
N THR A 273 23.12 28.25 -26.22
CA THR A 273 24.48 28.67 -25.86
C THR A 273 24.79 30.05 -26.42
N PRO A 274 25.52 30.92 -25.70
CA PRO A 274 25.98 30.82 -24.31
C PRO A 274 24.99 31.43 -23.28
N SER A 275 25.22 31.17 -21.99
CA SER A 275 24.50 31.73 -20.83
C SER A 275 23.04 31.24 -20.61
N PRO A 276 22.80 30.15 -19.84
CA PRO A 276 23.76 29.29 -19.15
C PRO A 276 23.69 27.83 -19.64
N GLN A 277 24.04 27.64 -20.91
CA GLN A 277 24.30 26.35 -21.57
C GLN A 277 23.08 25.43 -21.76
N GLY A 278 23.07 24.73 -22.89
CA GLY A 278 22.06 23.72 -23.19
C GLY A 278 22.23 22.49 -22.30
N TRP A 279 21.10 21.82 -22.01
CA TRP A 279 20.99 20.77 -21.01
C TRP A 279 22.04 19.66 -21.16
N ASN A 280 22.34 19.19 -22.37
CA ASN A 280 23.35 18.15 -22.61
C ASN A 280 24.76 18.56 -22.11
N THR A 281 25.07 19.86 -22.09
CA THR A 281 26.31 20.37 -21.49
C THR A 281 26.23 20.39 -19.96
N VAL A 282 25.09 20.82 -19.41
CA VAL A 282 24.85 20.91 -17.96
C VAL A 282 24.83 19.51 -17.31
N SER A 283 24.11 18.57 -17.92
CA SER A 283 24.03 17.17 -17.49
C SER A 283 25.36 16.43 -17.65
N LEU A 284 25.91 16.34 -18.86
CA LEU A 284 26.96 15.37 -19.20
C LEU A 284 28.40 15.87 -19.01
N SER A 285 28.62 17.19 -18.87
CA SER A 285 29.99 17.71 -18.72
C SER A 285 30.52 17.51 -17.31
N SER A 286 31.77 17.07 -17.20
CA SER A 286 32.56 17.04 -15.96
C SER A 286 32.84 18.42 -15.35
N SER A 287 32.45 19.51 -16.03
CA SER A 287 32.45 20.88 -15.47
C SER A 287 31.13 21.26 -14.78
N TYR A 288 30.12 20.38 -14.84
CA TYR A 288 28.78 20.56 -14.27
C TYR A 288 28.38 19.30 -13.48
N TYR A 289 27.46 18.48 -13.97
CA TYR A 289 26.96 17.30 -13.26
C TYR A 289 27.54 15.96 -13.70
N ASN A 290 28.45 15.91 -14.70
CA ASN A 290 29.21 14.70 -15.05
C ASN A 290 28.37 13.42 -15.36
N GLY A 291 27.09 13.58 -15.70
CA GLY A 291 26.14 12.49 -15.89
C GLY A 291 25.48 11.95 -14.62
N ASP A 292 25.62 12.62 -13.47
CA ASP A 292 24.96 12.27 -12.20
C ASP A 292 23.52 12.82 -12.11
N ILE A 293 23.11 13.73 -13.00
CA ILE A 293 21.70 13.94 -13.39
C ILE A 293 21.54 13.78 -14.90
N ILE A 294 20.59 12.92 -15.31
CA ILE A 294 20.29 12.64 -16.72
C ILE A 294 18.77 12.54 -16.97
N ASP A 295 18.37 12.93 -18.18
CA ASP A 295 17.01 12.84 -18.70
C ASP A 295 16.92 11.91 -19.93
N GLY A 296 15.69 11.57 -20.33
CA GLY A 296 15.40 10.71 -21.49
C GLY A 296 14.56 11.41 -22.56
N ASN A 297 13.94 12.56 -22.26
CA ASN A 297 12.97 13.26 -23.12
C ASN A 297 11.90 12.31 -23.69
N TYR A 298 11.41 11.36 -22.89
CA TYR A 298 10.50 10.28 -23.30
C TYR A 298 10.99 9.45 -24.52
N GLY A 299 12.31 9.32 -24.69
CA GLY A 299 12.94 8.63 -25.82
C GLY A 299 13.08 9.49 -27.09
N ASN A 300 12.67 10.76 -27.05
CA ASN A 300 12.84 11.69 -28.16
C ASN A 300 14.28 12.24 -28.23
N ALA A 301 14.62 12.88 -29.35
CA ALA A 301 15.94 13.47 -29.56
C ALA A 301 16.33 14.48 -28.46
N GLY A 302 17.64 14.65 -28.23
CA GLY A 302 18.20 15.62 -27.29
C GLY A 302 18.18 15.21 -25.81
N GLY A 303 17.49 14.13 -25.43
CA GLY A 303 17.65 13.53 -24.10
C GLY A 303 19.09 13.07 -23.84
N THR A 304 19.48 12.98 -22.57
CA THR A 304 20.87 12.74 -22.14
C THR A 304 21.19 11.28 -21.75
N GLY A 305 20.20 10.38 -21.84
CA GLY A 305 20.41 8.93 -21.90
C GLY A 305 19.66 8.09 -20.86
N ALA A 306 18.75 8.67 -20.10
CA ALA A 306 17.89 7.89 -19.21
C ALA A 306 16.91 7.00 -20.01
N LYS A 307 16.63 5.79 -19.51
CA LYS A 307 15.69 4.83 -20.09
C LYS A 307 14.47 4.64 -19.17
N LYS A 308 13.33 4.23 -19.72
CA LYS A 308 12.19 3.77 -18.92
C LYS A 308 12.48 2.41 -18.26
N LEU A 309 12.21 2.28 -16.97
CA LEU A 309 12.31 1.05 -16.19
C LEU A 309 10.93 0.47 -15.88
N SER A 310 10.43 -0.45 -16.71
CA SER A 310 9.11 -1.08 -16.53
C SER A 310 9.19 -2.41 -15.76
N LEU A 311 8.13 -2.77 -15.02
CA LEU A 311 7.92 -4.14 -14.53
C LEU A 311 7.65 -5.09 -15.72
N PRO A 312 8.18 -6.33 -15.75
CA PRO A 312 8.10 -7.23 -16.89
C PRO A 312 6.69 -7.47 -17.46
N PHE A 313 5.68 -7.63 -16.60
CA PHE A 313 4.31 -7.94 -17.04
C PHE A 313 3.55 -6.76 -17.66
N VAL A 314 4.06 -5.53 -17.51
CA VAL A 314 3.36 -4.31 -17.94
C VAL A 314 3.30 -4.22 -19.46
N SER A 315 2.11 -3.90 -19.97
CA SER A 315 1.84 -3.63 -21.38
C SER A 315 0.71 -2.60 -21.49
N GLY A 316 0.40 -2.09 -22.68
CA GLY A 316 -0.67 -1.09 -22.90
C GLY A 316 -2.11 -1.51 -22.55
N THR A 317 -2.27 -2.63 -21.84
CA THR A 317 -3.51 -3.23 -21.34
C THR A 317 -3.35 -3.85 -19.93
N LEU A 318 -2.14 -3.85 -19.36
CA LEU A 318 -1.83 -4.39 -18.03
C LEU A 318 -0.98 -3.36 -17.27
N PHE A 319 -1.61 -2.71 -16.30
CA PHE A 319 -1.01 -1.63 -15.53
C PHE A 319 -0.27 -2.16 -14.28
N PRO A 320 0.72 -1.43 -13.73
CA PRO A 320 1.52 -1.90 -12.59
C PRO A 320 0.71 -2.26 -11.34
N TYR A 321 -0.45 -1.65 -11.10
CA TYR A 321 -1.31 -1.94 -9.95
C TYR A 321 -1.85 -3.39 -9.94
N GLU A 322 -1.82 -4.11 -11.06
CA GLU A 322 -2.16 -5.53 -11.07
C GLU A 322 -1.22 -6.37 -10.20
N ILE A 323 0.00 -5.91 -9.87
CA ILE A 323 0.92 -6.66 -8.99
C ILE A 323 0.31 -6.97 -7.61
N ILE A 324 -0.53 -6.07 -7.08
CA ILE A 324 -1.18 -6.21 -5.77
C ILE A 324 -2.58 -6.82 -5.83
N ARG A 325 -3.21 -6.98 -6.99
CA ARG A 325 -4.60 -7.51 -7.07
C ARG A 325 -4.66 -9.04 -6.97
N ARG A 326 -5.77 -9.57 -6.44
CA ARG A 326 -6.07 -11.02 -6.58
C ARG A 326 -6.16 -11.40 -8.07
N PRO A 327 -5.70 -12.61 -8.47
CA PRO A 327 -5.85 -13.12 -9.83
C PRO A 327 -7.30 -13.10 -10.32
N GLN A 328 -7.49 -12.86 -11.62
CA GLN A 328 -8.81 -12.93 -12.25
C GLN A 328 -9.18 -14.38 -12.63
N THR A 329 -10.48 -14.68 -12.71
CA THR A 329 -10.98 -16.03 -13.01
C THR A 329 -10.44 -16.54 -14.35
N GLY A 330 -9.63 -17.60 -14.31
CA GLY A 330 -9.00 -18.20 -15.49
C GLY A 330 -7.59 -17.67 -15.81
N GLU A 331 -7.03 -16.76 -15.00
CA GLU A 331 -5.64 -16.33 -15.13
C GLU A 331 -4.68 -17.47 -14.72
N SER A 332 -3.62 -17.69 -15.51
CA SER A 332 -2.57 -18.64 -15.15
C SER A 332 -1.56 -18.00 -14.20
N ALA A 333 -1.33 -18.64 -13.05
CA ALA A 333 -0.26 -18.28 -12.10
C ALA A 333 1.16 -18.40 -12.70
N THR A 334 1.33 -19.09 -13.84
CA THR A 334 2.61 -19.16 -14.57
C THR A 334 2.70 -18.18 -15.74
N SER A 335 1.74 -17.27 -15.90
CA SER A 335 1.85 -16.15 -16.84
C SER A 335 2.84 -15.10 -16.33
N SER A 336 3.23 -14.17 -17.20
CA SER A 336 4.03 -12.98 -16.87
C SER A 336 3.47 -12.21 -15.66
N LEU A 337 2.17 -11.88 -15.70
CA LEU A 337 1.47 -11.23 -14.59
C LEU A 337 1.32 -12.18 -13.40
N GLY A 338 0.81 -13.39 -13.62
CA GLY A 338 0.59 -14.38 -12.56
C GLY A 338 1.84 -14.63 -11.73
N ALA A 339 2.99 -14.84 -12.35
CA ALA A 339 4.27 -15.06 -11.68
C ALA A 339 4.88 -13.79 -11.04
N SER A 340 4.30 -12.62 -11.30
CA SER A 340 4.68 -11.34 -10.69
C SER A 340 3.73 -10.88 -9.59
N ARG A 341 2.47 -11.36 -9.55
CA ARG A 341 1.49 -10.97 -8.52
C ARG A 341 1.97 -11.39 -7.14
N GLU A 342 1.95 -10.48 -6.18
CA GLU A 342 2.30 -10.76 -4.78
C GLU A 342 1.45 -11.89 -4.18
N TYR A 343 0.18 -12.00 -4.60
CA TYR A 343 -0.70 -13.14 -4.28
C TYR A 343 -0.07 -14.51 -4.61
N ASN A 344 0.58 -14.66 -5.78
CA ASN A 344 1.18 -15.94 -6.17
C ASN A 344 2.61 -16.14 -5.61
N LEU A 345 3.27 -15.04 -5.23
CA LEU A 345 4.56 -15.05 -4.53
C LEU A 345 4.40 -15.39 -3.03
N ALA A 346 3.24 -15.06 -2.44
CA ALA A 346 2.90 -15.25 -1.04
C ALA A 346 3.02 -16.70 -0.54
N GLN A 347 3.25 -16.83 0.76
CA GLN A 347 3.11 -18.09 1.51
C GLN A 347 2.11 -17.98 2.65
N ILE A 348 1.50 -16.81 2.86
CA ILE A 348 0.37 -16.60 3.77
C ILE A 348 -0.67 -15.74 3.05
N HIS A 349 -1.92 -16.19 3.01
CA HIS A 349 -3.06 -15.43 2.53
C HIS A 349 -3.96 -15.03 3.70
N VAL A 350 -4.43 -13.79 3.72
CA VAL A 350 -5.51 -13.29 4.58
C VAL A 350 -6.53 -12.63 3.67
N LEU A 351 -7.64 -13.33 3.40
CA LEU A 351 -8.61 -12.95 2.37
C LEU A 351 -10.01 -12.79 2.99
N LEU A 352 -10.65 -11.65 2.72
CA LEU A 352 -12.00 -11.34 3.16
C LEU A 352 -12.91 -11.01 1.96
N SER A 353 -14.13 -11.55 1.97
CA SER A 353 -15.16 -11.29 0.95
C SER A 353 -16.58 -11.43 1.51
N ASP A 354 -17.56 -10.89 0.78
CA ASP A 354 -18.98 -11.04 1.06
C ASP A 354 -19.50 -12.42 0.65
N ASP A 355 -19.01 -12.90 -0.49
CA ASP A 355 -19.36 -14.19 -1.09
C ASP A 355 -18.19 -15.16 -0.92
N PRO A 356 -18.36 -16.29 -0.20
CA PRO A 356 -17.31 -17.27 -0.04
C PRO A 356 -16.98 -18.01 -1.36
N ALA A 357 -17.76 -17.85 -2.43
CA ALA A 357 -17.38 -18.29 -3.77
C ALA A 357 -16.17 -17.53 -4.35
N GLU A 358 -15.87 -16.32 -3.86
CA GLU A 358 -14.67 -15.57 -4.22
C GLU A 358 -13.39 -16.04 -3.51
N LEU A 359 -13.52 -16.91 -2.50
CA LEU A 359 -12.42 -17.38 -1.66
C LEU A 359 -11.89 -18.75 -2.13
N PRO A 360 -10.61 -19.10 -1.85
CA PRO A 360 -10.06 -20.43 -2.08
C PRO A 360 -10.98 -21.56 -1.60
N GLY A 361 -11.19 -22.59 -2.43
CA GLY A 361 -12.15 -23.68 -2.17
C GLY A 361 -13.62 -23.34 -2.45
N GLY A 362 -13.97 -22.06 -2.57
CA GLY A 362 -15.31 -21.59 -2.91
C GLY A 362 -16.34 -21.72 -1.78
N ALA A 363 -17.62 -21.47 -2.11
CA ALA A 363 -18.71 -21.35 -1.14
C ALA A 363 -19.06 -22.63 -0.34
N ALA A 364 -18.47 -23.77 -0.70
CA ALA A 364 -18.67 -25.05 -0.01
C ALA A 364 -17.46 -25.46 0.87
N ASP A 365 -16.36 -24.70 0.86
CA ASP A 365 -15.21 -24.99 1.72
C ASP A 365 -15.47 -24.47 3.14
N ALA A 366 -15.58 -25.39 4.09
CA ALA A 366 -15.80 -25.15 5.52
C ALA A 366 -14.71 -24.27 6.18
N ASN A 367 -13.55 -24.10 5.53
CA ASN A 367 -12.46 -23.24 6.00
C ASN A 367 -12.62 -21.76 5.62
N ASN A 368 -13.63 -21.43 4.81
CA ASN A 368 -14.07 -20.06 4.55
C ASN A 368 -15.07 -19.68 5.65
N VAL A 369 -14.54 -19.20 6.79
CA VAL A 369 -15.29 -19.02 8.03
C VAL A 369 -15.99 -17.66 8.02
N ARG A 370 -17.29 -17.64 8.30
CA ARG A 370 -18.05 -16.38 8.41
C ARG A 370 -17.63 -15.59 9.66
N LEU A 371 -17.59 -14.27 9.57
CA LEU A 371 -17.22 -13.37 10.67
C LEU A 371 -18.45 -12.85 11.45
N ALA A 372 -19.41 -13.73 11.70
CA ALA A 372 -20.74 -13.41 12.23
C ALA A 372 -21.24 -14.53 13.13
N ASN A 373 -21.98 -14.25 14.20
CA ASN A 373 -22.40 -15.24 15.21
C ASN A 373 -23.58 -16.12 14.73
N VAL A 374 -23.63 -16.60 13.48
CA VAL A 374 -24.87 -17.15 12.88
C VAL A 374 -24.93 -18.68 12.87
N GLY A 375 -26.14 -19.23 13.07
CA GLY A 375 -26.40 -20.65 12.85
C GLY A 375 -26.61 -20.97 11.36
N GLY A 376 -26.06 -22.07 10.87
CA GLY A 376 -26.37 -22.62 9.54
C GLY A 376 -25.20 -22.70 8.55
N ALA A 377 -24.07 -22.04 8.83
CA ALA A 377 -22.79 -22.39 8.21
C ALA A 377 -22.20 -23.66 8.86
N THR A 378 -21.27 -24.33 8.18
CA THR A 378 -20.49 -25.45 8.75
C THR A 378 -19.00 -25.12 8.62
N PRO A 379 -18.26 -24.91 9.72
CA PRO A 379 -18.67 -24.97 11.12
C PRO A 379 -19.68 -23.88 11.50
N SER A 380 -20.56 -24.20 12.47
CA SER A 380 -21.49 -23.21 13.02
C SER A 380 -20.80 -22.41 14.12
N ASN A 381 -20.67 -21.11 13.90
CA ASN A 381 -20.08 -20.11 14.82
C ASN A 381 -21.17 -19.38 15.64
N GLN A 382 -22.37 -19.95 15.71
CA GLN A 382 -23.53 -19.41 16.43
C GLN A 382 -23.25 -18.98 17.87
N PHE A 383 -22.33 -19.67 18.55
CA PHE A 383 -21.98 -19.44 19.95
C PHE A 383 -20.57 -18.86 20.13
N GLY A 384 -20.11 -18.10 19.12
CA GLY A 384 -18.74 -17.59 19.05
C GLY A 384 -17.72 -18.64 18.62
N ILE A 385 -16.44 -18.29 18.70
CA ILE A 385 -15.30 -19.20 18.48
C ILE A 385 -14.63 -19.48 19.83
N ALA A 386 -14.21 -20.72 20.08
CA ALA A 386 -13.43 -21.04 21.28
C ALA A 386 -12.02 -20.46 21.17
N THR A 387 -11.60 -19.66 22.14
CA THR A 387 -10.40 -18.80 22.04
C THR A 387 -9.37 -19.04 23.12
N SER A 388 -8.10 -18.69 22.83
CA SER A 388 -7.07 -18.50 23.84
C SER A 388 -7.47 -17.38 24.81
N VAL A 389 -7.08 -17.53 26.08
CA VAL A 389 -7.47 -16.61 27.15
C VAL A 389 -6.27 -16.19 28.01
N PRO A 390 -6.27 -14.97 28.59
CA PRO A 390 -5.24 -14.50 29.51
C PRO A 390 -4.95 -15.45 30.67
N ALA A 391 -3.66 -15.63 30.97
CA ALA A 391 -3.20 -16.43 32.10
C ALA A 391 -3.63 -15.80 33.43
N GLY A 392 -4.26 -16.60 34.30
CA GLY A 392 -4.78 -16.17 35.60
C GLY A 392 -6.31 -16.10 35.70
N LEU A 393 -7.03 -16.29 34.58
CA LEU A 393 -8.47 -16.50 34.63
C LEU A 393 -8.84 -17.83 35.30
N PRO A 394 -10.02 -17.92 35.98
CA PRO A 394 -10.53 -19.18 36.50
C PRO A 394 -10.69 -20.24 35.40
N ALA A 395 -10.67 -21.52 35.77
CA ALA A 395 -11.07 -22.56 34.83
C ALA A 395 -12.58 -22.44 34.52
N PRO A 396 -13.01 -22.60 33.25
CA PRO A 396 -14.44 -22.59 32.90
C PRO A 396 -15.18 -23.79 33.53
N PRO A 397 -16.52 -23.76 33.61
CA PRO A 397 -17.31 -24.88 34.10
C PRO A 397 -17.00 -26.20 33.38
N ALA A 398 -17.04 -27.32 34.10
CA ALA A 398 -16.56 -28.61 33.58
C ALA A 398 -17.27 -29.03 32.27
N GLY A 399 -16.47 -29.37 31.25
CA GLY A 399 -16.97 -29.69 29.90
C GLY A 399 -17.20 -28.47 28.99
N SER A 400 -16.90 -27.26 29.47
CA SER A 400 -17.05 -26.00 28.73
C SER A 400 -15.69 -25.40 28.35
N SER A 401 -15.65 -24.64 27.26
CA SER A 401 -14.50 -23.83 26.82
C SER A 401 -14.85 -22.34 26.85
N TYR A 402 -13.85 -21.48 27.04
CA TYR A 402 -14.06 -20.04 26.83
C TYR A 402 -14.22 -19.71 25.33
N VAL A 403 -15.09 -18.76 25.02
CA VAL A 403 -15.45 -18.32 23.67
C VAL A 403 -15.46 -16.79 23.55
N THR A 404 -14.96 -16.29 22.41
CA THR A 404 -15.11 -14.90 21.97
C THR A 404 -16.18 -14.83 20.88
N TYR A 405 -17.02 -13.80 20.92
CA TYR A 405 -18.12 -13.58 19.97
C TYR A 405 -17.77 -12.42 19.03
N PHE A 406 -18.22 -12.48 17.78
CA PHE A 406 -18.11 -11.36 16.85
C PHE A 406 -19.01 -10.20 17.30
N ALA A 407 -18.59 -8.96 17.05
CA ALA A 407 -19.38 -7.77 17.35
C ALA A 407 -20.74 -7.79 16.64
N ALA A 408 -21.81 -7.54 17.38
CA ALA A 408 -23.20 -7.50 16.90
C ALA A 408 -23.99 -6.38 17.61
N ALA A 409 -25.24 -6.19 17.18
CA ALA A 409 -26.11 -5.11 17.64
C ALA A 409 -27.61 -5.48 17.54
N SER A 410 -28.44 -4.74 18.27
CA SER A 410 -29.89 -4.81 18.20
C SER A 410 -30.54 -3.46 18.55
N ASN A 411 -31.76 -3.25 18.04
CA ASN A 411 -32.63 -2.14 18.43
C ASN A 411 -33.71 -2.55 19.46
N ALA A 412 -33.49 -3.63 20.22
CA ALA A 412 -34.32 -3.99 21.37
C ALA A 412 -34.07 -3.02 22.54
N VAL A 413 -35.06 -2.18 22.87
CA VAL A 413 -34.93 -1.05 23.81
C VAL A 413 -36.23 -0.86 24.60
N PRO A 414 -36.21 -0.57 25.92
CA PRO A 414 -37.37 -0.07 26.66
C PRO A 414 -37.88 1.26 26.08
N LEU A 415 -39.19 1.41 25.92
CA LEU A 415 -39.78 2.65 25.40
C LEU A 415 -39.46 3.83 26.35
N PRO A 416 -38.97 4.98 25.86
CA PRO A 416 -38.67 6.14 26.72
C PRO A 416 -39.85 6.66 27.54
N SER A 417 -41.09 6.33 27.14
CA SER A 417 -42.33 6.63 27.85
C SER A 417 -42.57 5.81 29.13
N THR A 418 -41.84 4.72 29.36
CA THR A 418 -41.92 3.91 30.60
C THR A 418 -40.80 4.23 31.60
N CYS A 419 -39.90 5.15 31.29
CA CYS A 419 -38.79 5.57 32.16
C CYS A 419 -39.23 6.55 33.25
N ALA A 420 -39.33 6.09 34.50
CA ALA A 420 -39.81 6.86 35.63
C ALA A 420 -38.68 7.35 36.57
N GLY A 421 -37.97 8.41 36.17
CA GLY A 421 -37.07 9.18 37.04
C GLY A 421 -35.60 9.18 36.59
N THR A 422 -35.11 10.35 36.17
CA THR A 422 -33.80 10.57 35.51
C THR A 422 -33.77 10.00 34.08
N ALA A 423 -32.88 10.54 33.23
CA ALA A 423 -32.90 10.27 31.81
C ALA A 423 -32.49 8.82 31.49
N CYS A 424 -33.36 8.09 30.78
CA CYS A 424 -32.94 6.90 30.05
C CYS A 424 -31.99 7.32 28.92
N THR A 425 -30.82 6.69 28.87
CA THR A 425 -29.84 6.86 27.79
C THR A 425 -30.48 6.49 26.45
N SER A 426 -30.16 7.22 25.39
CA SER A 426 -30.46 6.79 24.03
C SER A 426 -29.92 5.38 23.78
N SER A 427 -30.67 4.59 23.02
CA SER A 427 -30.22 3.26 22.59
C SER A 427 -28.92 3.33 21.82
N ASP A 428 -28.06 2.33 22.00
CA ASP A 428 -26.80 2.30 21.26
C ASP A 428 -27.06 2.24 19.75
N TRP A 429 -27.96 1.35 19.33
CA TRP A 429 -28.29 1.12 17.93
C TRP A 429 -29.80 1.26 17.69
N ALA A 430 -30.27 2.51 17.59
CA ALA A 430 -31.70 2.79 17.36
C ALA A 430 -32.25 2.21 16.05
N ASN A 431 -31.42 2.10 15.02
CA ASN A 431 -31.81 1.67 13.66
C ASN A 431 -30.90 0.55 13.18
N ALA A 432 -31.48 -0.46 12.52
CA ALA A 432 -30.73 -1.48 11.78
C ALA A 432 -30.19 -0.89 10.46
N PRO A 433 -29.11 -1.43 9.88
CA PRO A 433 -28.61 -1.02 8.58
C PRO A 433 -29.69 -1.02 7.50
N ALA A 434 -29.63 -0.04 6.60
CA ALA A 434 -30.50 -0.03 5.43
C ALA A 434 -30.19 -1.24 4.53
N PRO A 435 -31.20 -1.97 4.03
CA PRO A 435 -30.97 -3.08 3.11
C PRO A 435 -30.54 -2.54 1.75
N TRP A 436 -29.59 -3.24 1.10
CA TRP A 436 -29.22 -2.93 -0.28
C TRP A 436 -30.05 -3.77 -1.27
N THR A 437 -30.42 -3.18 -2.40
CA THR A 437 -31.33 -3.80 -3.38
C THR A 437 -30.62 -4.42 -4.58
N GLY A 438 -29.29 -4.37 -4.64
CA GLY A 438 -28.49 -5.10 -5.62
C GLY A 438 -28.19 -6.54 -5.19
N ALA A 439 -27.60 -7.33 -6.10
CA ALA A 439 -27.62 -8.80 -5.98
C ALA A 439 -26.57 -9.42 -5.04
N THR A 440 -25.41 -8.77 -4.83
CA THR A 440 -24.27 -9.33 -4.09
C THR A 440 -23.51 -8.25 -3.32
N LEU A 441 -23.68 -8.21 -2.00
CA LEU A 441 -22.93 -7.33 -1.10
C LEU A 441 -22.85 -7.86 0.32
N LEU A 442 -21.92 -7.25 1.07
CA LEU A 442 -21.98 -7.14 2.51
C LEU A 442 -23.35 -6.56 2.92
N GLN A 443 -24.18 -7.40 3.54
CA GLN A 443 -25.25 -6.94 4.42
C GLN A 443 -25.22 -7.81 5.67
N PRO A 444 -25.12 -7.23 6.87
CA PRO A 444 -25.26 -7.95 8.12
C PRO A 444 -26.48 -8.84 8.16
N ALA A 445 -26.28 -10.15 8.38
CA ALA A 445 -27.37 -11.06 8.72
C ALA A 445 -27.84 -10.82 10.16
N GLY A 446 -29.04 -11.29 10.47
CA GLY A 446 -29.55 -11.29 11.85
C GLY A 446 -28.69 -12.16 12.76
N ALA A 447 -28.10 -11.55 13.79
CA ALA A 447 -27.43 -12.28 14.87
C ALA A 447 -28.47 -13.08 15.69
N PRO A 448 -28.12 -14.20 16.34
CA PRO A 448 -29.06 -15.08 17.05
C PRO A 448 -29.52 -14.51 18.41
N ILE A 449 -29.62 -13.19 18.54
CA ILE A 449 -30.16 -12.51 19.71
C ILE A 449 -31.66 -12.85 19.80
N TYR A 450 -32.04 -13.69 20.76
CA TYR A 450 -33.41 -14.20 20.90
C TYR A 450 -34.40 -13.05 21.19
N ALA A 451 -35.19 -12.67 20.17
CA ALA A 451 -36.11 -11.53 20.19
C ALA A 451 -37.25 -11.66 21.20
N ASN A 452 -37.25 -10.85 22.26
CA ASN A 452 -38.16 -11.03 23.40
C ASN A 452 -38.89 -9.74 23.89
N ASN A 453 -40.22 -9.87 24.05
CA ASN A 453 -41.19 -8.92 24.62
C ASN A 453 -41.07 -8.91 26.15
N GLY A 454 -40.72 -7.74 26.65
CA GLY A 454 -41.08 -7.22 27.97
C GLY A 454 -41.38 -5.73 27.83
N THR A 455 -41.79 -5.07 28.90
CA THR A 455 -41.62 -3.60 29.03
C THR A 455 -40.81 -3.35 30.28
N PRO A 456 -39.47 -3.44 30.20
CA PRO A 456 -38.62 -3.48 31.38
C PRO A 456 -38.78 -2.22 32.23
N ALA A 457 -39.22 -2.39 33.47
CA ALA A 457 -39.45 -1.31 34.42
C ALA A 457 -38.22 -1.16 35.34
N ILE A 458 -37.59 0.02 35.29
CA ILE A 458 -36.13 0.10 35.28
C ILE A 458 -35.65 1.07 36.38
N SER A 459 -35.12 0.53 37.48
CA SER A 459 -34.88 1.28 38.74
C SER A 459 -33.50 1.07 39.38
N LEU A 460 -32.67 2.13 39.43
CA LEU A 460 -31.41 2.11 40.18
C LEU A 460 -31.68 2.40 41.66
N CYS A 461 -31.48 1.42 42.53
CA CYS A 461 -31.68 1.61 43.96
C CYS A 461 -30.45 2.28 44.63
N PRO A 462 -30.65 3.32 45.46
CA PRO A 462 -29.56 4.00 46.18
C PRO A 462 -29.11 3.24 47.45
N PRO A 463 -27.84 3.36 47.88
CA PRO A 463 -27.24 2.50 48.92
C PRO A 463 -28.02 2.37 50.23
N ALA A 464 -28.03 1.15 50.77
CA ALA A 464 -28.81 0.71 51.94
C ALA A 464 -28.67 1.55 53.23
N ALA A 465 -27.57 2.31 53.36
CA ALA A 465 -27.11 2.84 54.64
C ALA A 465 -27.80 4.14 55.11
N VAL A 466 -28.60 4.81 54.26
CA VAL A 466 -28.92 6.22 54.51
C VAL A 466 -30.23 6.47 55.29
N PHE A 467 -31.36 5.82 54.96
CA PHE A 467 -32.69 6.21 55.50
C PHE A 467 -33.61 5.05 55.95
N ASP A 468 -34.43 5.37 56.95
CA ASP A 468 -35.34 4.47 57.66
C ASP A 468 -36.53 4.01 56.80
N ALA A 469 -36.48 2.77 56.32
CA ALA A 469 -37.48 2.18 55.43
C ALA A 469 -38.89 2.02 56.05
N THR A 470 -39.08 2.24 57.36
CA THR A 470 -40.35 1.94 58.05
C THR A 470 -41.43 3.01 57.90
N LYS A 471 -41.14 4.18 57.29
CA LYS A 471 -42.11 5.30 57.19
C LYS A 471 -42.16 5.97 55.81
N VAL A 472 -42.95 5.36 54.92
CA VAL A 472 -43.31 5.91 53.60
C VAL A 472 -44.30 7.09 53.75
N LEU A 473 -43.81 8.32 53.91
CA LEU A 473 -44.68 9.50 54.07
C LEU A 473 -44.27 10.79 53.32
N TYR A 474 -43.06 10.93 52.77
CA TYR A 474 -42.70 12.09 51.94
C TYR A 474 -41.86 11.73 50.72
N SER A 475 -42.07 12.50 49.64
CA SER A 475 -41.45 12.32 48.32
C SER A 475 -40.10 13.05 48.21
N PRO A 476 -39.13 12.55 47.40
CA PRO A 476 -39.17 11.31 46.62
C PRO A 476 -39.02 10.07 47.51
N ALA A 477 -39.90 9.08 47.30
CA ALA A 477 -39.71 7.75 47.82
C ALA A 477 -38.53 7.06 47.10
N PHE A 478 -38.15 5.85 47.56
CA PHE A 478 -37.33 4.97 46.74
C PHE A 478 -37.96 4.78 45.35
N PRO A 479 -37.15 4.58 44.28
CA PRO A 479 -37.65 4.06 43.01
C PRO A 479 -38.52 2.82 43.24
N ALA A 480 -39.60 2.70 42.46
CA ALA A 480 -40.54 1.59 42.64
C ALA A 480 -39.80 0.24 42.48
N ASN A 481 -40.21 -0.74 43.29
CA ASN A 481 -39.65 -2.10 43.34
C ASN A 481 -38.28 -2.27 44.04
N CYS A 482 -37.64 -1.21 44.56
CA CYS A 482 -36.46 -1.36 45.44
C CYS A 482 -36.77 -2.20 46.71
N PRO A 483 -35.79 -2.97 47.25
CA PRO A 483 -36.04 -3.91 48.35
C PRO A 483 -36.09 -3.22 49.72
N ALA A 484 -36.69 -3.91 50.69
CA ALA A 484 -36.67 -3.48 52.10
C ALA A 484 -35.45 -3.98 52.90
N THR A 485 -34.69 -4.95 52.39
CA THR A 485 -33.65 -5.67 53.15
C THR A 485 -32.23 -5.31 52.73
N LEU A 486 -31.40 -5.01 53.73
CA LEU A 486 -29.98 -4.69 53.60
C LEU A 486 -29.19 -5.96 53.22
N GLY A 487 -28.31 -5.88 52.21
CA GLY A 487 -27.48 -7.00 51.76
C GLY A 487 -26.26 -6.52 50.97
N THR A 488 -26.44 -6.35 49.66
CA THR A 488 -25.42 -5.85 48.73
C THR A 488 -26.00 -4.74 47.86
N TYR A 489 -25.16 -3.79 47.44
CA TYR A 489 -25.54 -2.67 46.58
C TYR A 489 -24.57 -2.50 45.40
N PRO A 490 -25.06 -2.20 44.19
CA PRO A 490 -26.48 -2.10 43.81
C PRO A 490 -27.20 -3.47 43.90
N TYR A 491 -28.53 -3.52 43.85
CA TYR A 491 -29.30 -4.69 44.31
C TYR A 491 -30.04 -5.49 43.20
N TYR A 492 -29.75 -6.80 43.17
CA TYR A 492 -30.21 -7.89 42.29
C TYR A 492 -31.58 -8.49 42.69
N ALA A 493 -32.63 -8.51 41.85
CA ALA A 493 -33.79 -9.42 42.04
C ALA A 493 -34.40 -9.92 40.72
N LEU A 494 -35.14 -11.05 40.79
CA LEU A 494 -35.35 -11.97 39.66
C LEU A 494 -36.83 -12.43 39.44
N PRO A 495 -37.65 -11.72 38.62
CA PRO A 495 -38.97 -12.13 38.10
C PRO A 495 -39.16 -13.53 37.42
N ASN A 496 -39.06 -14.60 38.21
CA ASN A 496 -39.69 -15.92 38.01
C ASN A 496 -39.19 -16.87 36.87
N GLY A 497 -39.12 -18.18 37.15
CA GLY A 497 -38.28 -19.14 36.42
C GLY A 497 -38.65 -19.53 34.97
N ALA A 498 -37.60 -19.84 34.20
CA ALA A 498 -37.56 -20.84 33.13
C ALA A 498 -38.21 -20.59 31.74
N ALA A 499 -38.63 -19.37 31.38
CA ALA A 499 -39.00 -19.06 29.99
C ALA A 499 -38.75 -17.59 29.60
N PRO A 500 -38.25 -17.29 28.37
CA PRO A 500 -38.25 -15.95 27.79
C PRO A 500 -39.49 -15.71 26.88
N SER A 501 -40.01 -14.48 26.85
CA SER A 501 -41.29 -14.08 26.22
C SER A 501 -41.10 -13.13 25.03
N ASN A 502 -41.84 -13.25 23.90
CA ASN A 502 -41.38 -12.94 22.53
C ASN A 502 -41.89 -11.65 21.82
N SER A 503 -40.99 -10.85 21.20
CA SER A 503 -41.29 -9.57 20.47
C SER A 503 -41.17 -9.75 18.94
N ALA A 504 -41.98 -9.02 18.17
CA ALA A 504 -42.00 -9.07 16.69
C ALA A 504 -41.44 -7.80 16.01
N SER A 505 -40.77 -6.91 16.75
CA SER A 505 -40.35 -5.57 16.25
C SER A 505 -38.87 -5.22 16.51
N SER A 506 -38.13 -6.11 17.17
CA SER A 506 -36.70 -5.97 17.44
C SER A 506 -35.87 -6.64 16.35
N ASN A 507 -35.13 -5.85 15.58
CA ASN A 507 -34.10 -6.30 14.67
C ASN A 507 -32.79 -6.54 15.42
N ASN A 508 -31.99 -7.46 14.90
CA ASN A 508 -30.62 -7.74 15.32
C ASN A 508 -29.75 -7.87 14.06
N TRP A 509 -28.45 -7.62 14.18
CA TRP A 509 -27.50 -7.70 13.06
C TRP A 509 -26.06 -7.79 13.54
N ASN A 510 -25.17 -8.35 12.74
CA ASN A 510 -23.74 -8.34 13.03
C ASN A 510 -23.11 -6.96 12.69
N LEU A 511 -22.12 -6.49 13.45
CA LEU A 511 -21.36 -5.27 13.12
C LEU A 511 -20.13 -5.58 12.26
N ILE A 512 -19.68 -6.84 12.33
CA ILE A 512 -18.70 -7.46 11.45
C ILE A 512 -19.44 -8.58 10.72
N ASP A 513 -19.27 -8.70 9.42
CA ASP A 513 -19.84 -9.80 8.63
C ASP A 513 -18.93 -10.06 7.41
N GLY A 514 -19.36 -10.93 6.51
CA GLY A 514 -18.56 -11.50 5.43
C GLY A 514 -17.84 -12.78 5.87
N TYR A 515 -16.95 -13.27 5.02
CA TYR A 515 -16.21 -14.52 5.20
C TYR A 515 -14.70 -14.25 5.16
N LEU A 516 -13.97 -14.94 6.02
CA LEU A 516 -12.52 -14.94 6.13
C LEU A 516 -11.95 -16.27 5.64
N ARG A 517 -10.85 -16.21 4.91
CA ARG A 517 -9.96 -17.32 4.62
C ARG A 517 -8.54 -16.93 5.03
N VAL A 518 -7.96 -17.69 5.95
CA VAL A 518 -6.51 -17.67 6.20
C VAL A 518 -5.94 -19.01 5.81
N GLU A 519 -4.87 -19.01 5.01
CA GLU A 519 -4.17 -20.22 4.58
C GLU A 519 -2.68 -19.92 4.41
N TYR A 520 -1.85 -20.97 4.52
CA TYR A 520 -0.42 -20.88 4.28
C TYR A 520 0.07 -21.93 3.28
N LYS A 521 1.25 -21.67 2.70
CA LYS A 521 1.90 -22.56 1.74
C LYS A 521 3.08 -23.28 2.38
N ASP A 522 3.09 -24.61 2.27
CA ASP A 522 4.22 -25.43 2.75
C ASP A 522 5.39 -25.46 1.76
N ALA A 523 6.54 -25.99 2.20
CA ALA A 523 7.75 -26.13 1.38
C ALA A 523 7.65 -27.20 0.26
N ALA A 524 6.53 -27.92 0.16
CA ALA A 524 6.19 -28.77 -0.98
C ALA A 524 5.22 -28.07 -1.97
N GLY A 525 4.78 -26.84 -1.65
CA GLY A 525 3.92 -26.01 -2.48
C GLY A 525 2.41 -26.15 -2.23
N ASN A 526 1.99 -26.93 -1.23
CA ASN A 526 0.57 -27.13 -0.92
C ASN A 526 0.01 -26.00 -0.05
N TRP A 527 -1.24 -25.62 -0.29
CA TRP A 527 -1.98 -24.67 0.55
C TRP A 527 -2.76 -25.38 1.65
N HIS A 528 -2.63 -24.88 2.87
CA HIS A 528 -3.24 -25.40 4.10
C HIS A 528 -4.08 -24.32 4.78
N PRO A 529 -5.40 -24.52 4.97
CA PRO A 529 -6.24 -23.57 5.68
C PRO A 529 -5.93 -23.55 7.18
N VAL A 530 -5.82 -22.34 7.74
CA VAL A 530 -5.58 -22.07 9.18
C VAL A 530 -6.54 -21.02 9.74
N THR A 531 -7.60 -20.65 9.02
CA THR A 531 -8.65 -19.69 9.46
C THR A 531 -9.12 -19.95 10.89
N MET A 532 -9.45 -21.20 11.21
CA MET A 532 -9.91 -21.57 12.55
C MET A 532 -8.80 -21.55 13.60
N GLU A 533 -7.56 -21.84 13.25
CA GLU A 533 -6.42 -21.75 14.19
C GLU A 533 -6.16 -20.29 14.58
N TRP A 534 -6.14 -19.38 13.61
CA TRP A 534 -5.96 -17.95 13.87
C TRP A 534 -7.12 -17.37 14.70
N LEU A 535 -8.37 -17.72 14.38
CA LEU A 535 -9.52 -17.32 15.19
C LEU A 535 -9.52 -17.97 16.59
N GLN A 536 -8.95 -19.17 16.76
CA GLN A 536 -8.77 -19.84 18.06
C GLN A 536 -7.64 -19.24 18.91
N LEU A 537 -6.64 -18.59 18.30
CA LEU A 537 -5.70 -17.75 19.05
C LEU A 537 -6.39 -16.49 19.60
N GLY A 538 -7.47 -16.04 18.94
CA GLY A 538 -8.33 -14.94 19.35
C GLY A 538 -8.35 -13.81 18.32
N PHE A 539 -9.27 -12.85 18.47
CA PHE A 539 -9.52 -11.84 17.44
C PHE A 539 -9.98 -10.46 17.95
N ALA A 540 -9.85 -10.19 19.25
CA ALA A 540 -10.16 -8.91 19.86
C ALA A 540 -8.93 -8.31 20.57
N ARG A 541 -8.83 -6.97 20.57
CA ARG A 541 -7.83 -6.21 21.33
C ARG A 541 -8.46 -5.46 22.51
N ASP A 542 -7.67 -4.74 23.31
CA ASP A 542 -8.15 -3.70 24.23
C ASP A 542 -8.53 -2.43 23.44
N LEU A 543 -8.88 -1.34 24.15
CA LEU A 543 -9.24 -0.03 23.56
C LEU A 543 -8.12 0.68 22.78
N THR A 544 -6.91 0.14 22.79
CA THR A 544 -5.75 0.62 22.02
C THR A 544 -5.06 -0.57 21.38
N SER A 545 -4.52 -0.40 20.18
CA SER A 545 -3.72 -1.42 19.51
C SER A 545 -2.50 -1.86 20.33
N PRO A 546 -2.11 -3.15 20.27
CA PRO A 546 -0.94 -3.65 20.97
C PRO A 546 0.36 -3.06 20.41
N THR A 547 1.34 -2.91 21.31
CA THR A 547 2.70 -2.40 21.06
C THR A 547 3.78 -3.34 21.63
N ALA A 548 3.37 -4.51 22.11
CA ALA A 548 4.22 -5.61 22.53
C ALA A 548 3.48 -6.95 22.29
N PRO A 549 4.19 -8.06 22.00
CA PRO A 549 3.56 -9.34 21.70
C PRO A 549 3.05 -10.02 22.98
N GLY A 550 2.18 -11.02 22.81
CA GLY A 550 1.63 -11.80 23.92
C GLY A 550 2.70 -12.49 24.79
N GLY A 551 2.47 -12.51 26.10
CA GLY A 551 3.37 -13.09 27.09
C GLY A 551 2.65 -13.52 28.37
N SER A 552 3.24 -14.43 29.14
CA SER A 552 2.61 -14.99 30.35
C SER A 552 2.52 -13.97 31.48
N SER A 553 1.34 -13.90 32.11
CA SER A 553 0.93 -12.95 33.14
C SER A 553 1.95 -12.72 34.28
N PRO A 554 2.15 -11.46 34.77
CA PRO A 554 1.45 -10.25 34.34
C PRO A 554 1.83 -9.81 32.92
N ALA A 555 0.85 -9.26 32.20
CA ALA A 555 1.02 -8.72 30.86
C ALA A 555 2.18 -7.69 30.81
N ALA A 556 2.93 -7.69 29.71
CA ALA A 556 3.88 -6.62 29.46
C ALA A 556 3.12 -5.33 29.14
N ALA A 557 3.65 -4.17 29.54
CA ALA A 557 3.02 -2.90 29.20
C ALA A 557 2.95 -2.76 27.67
N GLY A 558 1.74 -2.74 27.12
CA GLY A 558 1.48 -2.69 25.67
C GLY A 558 1.05 -4.01 25.02
N SER A 559 1.04 -5.16 25.71
CA SER A 559 0.50 -6.41 25.15
C SER A 559 -1.01 -6.49 25.26
N ASN A 560 -1.66 -7.17 24.30
CA ASN A 560 -3.10 -7.41 24.28
C ASN A 560 -3.57 -8.21 25.51
N ASP A 561 -4.41 -7.61 26.33
CA ASP A 561 -4.93 -8.16 27.59
C ASP A 561 -6.29 -8.86 27.38
N VAL A 562 -6.92 -8.68 26.21
CA VAL A 562 -8.13 -9.40 25.77
C VAL A 562 -7.77 -10.77 25.19
N ASN A 563 -7.11 -10.84 24.03
CA ASN A 563 -6.63 -12.10 23.44
C ASN A 563 -5.10 -12.01 23.22
N PRO A 564 -4.26 -12.41 24.19
CA PRO A 564 -2.82 -12.16 24.14
C PRO A 564 -2.09 -12.77 22.95
N ASP A 565 -2.57 -13.90 22.43
CA ASP A 565 -1.96 -14.61 21.31
C ASP A 565 -2.61 -14.31 19.94
N ALA A 566 -3.60 -13.40 19.89
CA ALA A 566 -4.29 -13.04 18.66
C ALA A 566 -3.34 -12.44 17.60
N ILE A 567 -3.34 -13.01 16.41
CA ILE A 567 -2.60 -12.50 15.25
C ILE A 567 -3.45 -11.51 14.45
N LEU A 568 -4.77 -11.73 14.38
CA LEU A 568 -5.72 -11.02 13.54
C LEU A 568 -6.76 -10.32 14.41
N LEU A 569 -6.79 -8.99 14.44
CA LEU A 569 -7.67 -8.21 15.31
C LEU A 569 -8.80 -7.58 14.49
N LEU A 570 -10.04 -7.82 14.91
CA LEU A 570 -11.26 -7.43 14.18
C LEU A 570 -12.16 -6.47 14.99
N GLN A 571 -12.02 -6.46 16.31
CA GLN A 571 -12.90 -5.74 17.24
C GLN A 571 -12.17 -5.21 18.49
N GLU A 572 -12.72 -4.14 19.06
CA GLU A 572 -12.30 -3.54 20.33
C GLU A 572 -13.49 -3.49 21.32
N PRO A 573 -13.25 -3.33 22.64
CA PRO A 573 -14.33 -3.26 23.63
C PRO A 573 -15.18 -2.00 23.48
N ALA A 574 -16.46 -2.10 23.82
CA ALA A 574 -17.42 -1.01 23.72
C ALA A 574 -17.31 0.01 24.88
N ASP A 575 -16.28 0.86 24.83
CA ASP A 575 -16.21 2.17 25.51
C ASP A 575 -17.43 3.00 25.06
N ARG A 576 -18.42 3.15 25.94
CA ARG A 576 -19.73 3.73 25.66
C ARG A 576 -19.83 5.17 26.15
N ASN A 577 -19.15 5.49 27.24
CA ASN A 577 -19.19 6.79 27.89
C ASN A 577 -18.21 7.81 27.28
N VAL A 578 -17.24 7.35 26.47
CA VAL A 578 -16.24 8.17 25.76
C VAL A 578 -15.17 8.78 26.70
N ASP A 579 -14.99 8.21 27.91
CA ASP A 579 -13.94 8.58 28.88
C ASP A 579 -12.57 7.95 28.59
N GLY A 580 -12.53 6.90 27.77
CA GLY A 580 -11.33 6.23 27.31
C GLY A 580 -10.87 5.02 28.12
N ALA A 581 -11.58 4.65 29.20
CA ALA A 581 -11.40 3.44 30.00
C ALA A 581 -12.54 2.43 29.77
N LEU A 582 -12.61 1.38 30.59
CA LEU A 582 -13.73 0.42 30.60
C LEU A 582 -14.30 0.27 32.01
N ASN A 583 -15.51 0.75 32.22
CA ASN A 583 -16.21 0.64 33.50
C ASN A 583 -16.87 -0.75 33.63
N SER A 584 -16.16 -1.76 34.13
CA SER A 584 -16.75 -3.10 34.41
C SER A 584 -17.62 -3.14 35.68
N THR A 585 -17.82 -2.00 36.35
CA THR A 585 -18.69 -1.84 37.52
C THR A 585 -19.49 -0.55 37.40
N GLY A 586 -20.79 -0.61 37.70
CA GLY A 586 -21.65 0.58 37.71
C GLY A 586 -21.53 1.39 39.00
N THR A 587 -21.77 2.70 38.90
CA THR A 587 -21.88 3.59 40.06
C THR A 587 -23.34 3.69 40.54
N PRO A 588 -23.61 3.59 41.85
CA PRO A 588 -24.97 3.74 42.38
C PRO A 588 -25.41 5.22 42.42
N PRO A 589 -26.72 5.51 42.39
CA PRO A 589 -27.24 6.86 42.62
C PRO A 589 -26.79 7.44 43.96
N ALA A 590 -26.35 8.70 43.96
CA ALA A 590 -25.85 9.40 45.13
C ALA A 590 -26.78 10.55 45.54
N CYS A 591 -26.92 10.81 46.84
CA CYS A 591 -27.77 11.88 47.33
C CYS A 591 -27.03 13.23 47.34
N THR A 592 -27.55 14.24 46.64
CA THR A 592 -26.91 15.56 46.52
C THR A 592 -27.57 16.64 47.39
N ALA A 593 -28.82 16.45 47.80
CA ALA A 593 -29.51 17.36 48.72
C ALA A 593 -30.21 16.56 49.83
N THR A 594 -29.99 16.94 51.09
CA THR A 594 -30.66 16.32 52.24
C THR A 594 -31.45 17.33 53.07
N LYS A 595 -32.58 16.88 53.63
CA LYS A 595 -33.40 17.63 54.59
C LYS A 595 -33.39 16.91 55.93
N THR A 596 -33.14 17.63 57.02
CA THR A 596 -33.28 17.07 58.36
C THR A 596 -34.72 17.27 58.87
N VAL A 597 -35.35 16.21 59.37
CA VAL A 597 -36.65 16.24 60.06
C VAL A 597 -36.53 15.38 61.32
N SER A 598 -36.91 15.94 62.48
CA SER A 598 -36.87 15.24 63.78
C SER A 598 -35.52 14.56 64.11
N GLY A 599 -34.40 15.21 63.73
CA GLY A 599 -33.04 14.71 63.98
C GLY A 599 -32.54 13.62 63.02
N LYS A 600 -33.36 13.17 62.06
CA LYS A 600 -32.93 12.30 60.96
C LYS A 600 -32.79 13.12 59.67
N ALA A 601 -31.73 12.87 58.89
CA ALA A 601 -31.66 13.34 57.51
C ALA A 601 -32.61 12.53 56.60
N TYR A 602 -32.89 13.04 55.41
CA TYR A 602 -33.69 12.44 54.33
C TYR A 602 -33.18 12.96 52.98
N CYS A 603 -33.11 12.15 51.93
CA CYS A 603 -32.73 12.65 50.60
C CYS A 603 -33.88 13.45 49.96
N GLN A 604 -33.54 14.55 49.29
CA GLN A 604 -34.46 15.33 48.46
C GLN A 604 -34.15 15.23 46.97
N THR A 605 -32.90 14.95 46.61
CA THR A 605 -32.44 14.94 45.21
C THR A 605 -31.29 13.95 45.07
N TRP A 606 -31.40 13.08 44.06
CA TRP A 606 -30.40 12.10 43.68
C TRP A 606 -29.72 12.54 42.38
N THR A 607 -28.42 12.25 42.24
CA THR A 607 -27.84 12.06 40.89
C THR A 607 -28.20 10.67 40.38
N GLY A 608 -28.32 10.53 39.06
CA GLY A 608 -28.33 9.20 38.44
C GLY A 608 -27.05 8.44 38.78
N GLY A 609 -27.16 7.12 38.89
CA GLY A 609 -26.02 6.22 38.79
C GLY A 609 -25.69 5.93 37.33
N VAL A 610 -24.52 5.37 37.07
CA VAL A 610 -24.08 4.95 35.73
C VAL A 610 -23.97 3.43 35.72
N ALA A 611 -24.59 2.75 34.76
CA ALA A 611 -24.46 1.29 34.61
C ALA A 611 -23.05 0.93 34.06
N PRO A 612 -22.55 -0.29 34.30
CA PRO A 612 -21.27 -0.72 33.73
C PRO A 612 -21.34 -0.72 32.19
N GLU A 613 -20.23 -0.38 31.54
CA GLU A 613 -20.12 -0.38 30.07
C GLU A 613 -19.96 -1.79 29.51
N VAL A 614 -19.26 -2.65 30.25
CA VAL A 614 -19.04 -4.06 29.92
C VAL A 614 -19.45 -4.93 31.11
N ALA A 615 -20.37 -5.86 30.87
CA ALA A 615 -20.91 -6.76 31.89
C ALA A 615 -20.26 -8.14 31.82
N ALA A 616 -20.06 -8.77 32.97
CA ALA A 616 -19.55 -10.14 33.09
C ALA A 616 -20.71 -11.15 33.17
N ASP A 617 -20.59 -12.27 32.45
CA ASP A 617 -21.58 -13.33 32.51
C ASP A 617 -21.53 -14.10 33.85
N ALA A 618 -22.69 -14.58 34.29
CA ALA A 618 -22.87 -15.28 35.56
C ALA A 618 -22.24 -16.69 35.58
N ALA A 619 -21.99 -17.32 34.43
CA ALA A 619 -21.27 -18.60 34.33
C ALA A 619 -19.78 -18.42 34.04
N GLY A 620 -19.39 -17.41 33.25
CA GLY A 620 -18.00 -17.11 32.89
C GLY A 620 -17.20 -16.30 33.91
N GLY A 621 -17.85 -15.43 34.71
CA GLY A 621 -17.20 -14.57 35.71
C GLY A 621 -16.34 -13.44 35.14
N ASN A 622 -16.35 -13.22 33.82
CA ASN A 622 -15.60 -12.17 33.11
C ASN A 622 -16.47 -11.58 31.99
N TRP A 623 -16.17 -10.35 31.55
CA TRP A 623 -16.86 -9.66 30.45
C TRP A 623 -16.24 -9.94 29.07
N ARG A 624 -14.96 -10.33 29.03
CA ARG A 624 -14.17 -10.62 27.82
C ARG A 624 -14.58 -11.93 27.12
N PHE A 625 -15.12 -12.90 27.86
CA PHE A 625 -15.37 -14.26 27.37
C PHE A 625 -16.67 -14.86 27.87
N GLY A 626 -17.34 -15.61 27.00
CA GLY A 626 -18.39 -16.55 27.40
C GLY A 626 -17.85 -17.96 27.61
N THR A 627 -18.70 -18.86 28.12
CA THR A 627 -18.43 -20.31 28.20
C THR A 627 -19.38 -21.14 27.33
N TYR A 628 -18.85 -21.90 26.36
CA TYR A 628 -19.61 -22.80 25.50
C TYR A 628 -19.39 -24.27 25.87
N ASN A 629 -20.45 -25.08 25.88
CA ASN A 629 -20.44 -26.50 26.23
C ASN A 629 -21.21 -27.33 25.19
N ALA A 630 -20.52 -28.09 24.36
CA ALA A 630 -21.14 -28.81 23.23
C ALA A 630 -22.19 -29.87 23.62
N GLY A 631 -22.28 -30.26 24.90
CA GLY A 631 -23.30 -31.18 25.42
C GLY A 631 -24.52 -30.51 26.08
N ALA A 632 -24.51 -29.19 26.25
CA ALA A 632 -25.57 -28.44 26.93
C ALA A 632 -26.65 -27.92 25.95
N PRO A 633 -27.93 -27.85 26.35
CA PRO A 633 -28.97 -27.24 25.52
C PRO A 633 -28.68 -25.74 25.29
N PRO A 634 -29.19 -25.11 24.21
CA PRO A 634 -28.90 -23.69 23.90
C PRO A 634 -29.19 -22.72 25.04
N ALA A 635 -30.23 -22.97 25.85
CA ALA A 635 -30.59 -22.16 27.02
C ALA A 635 -29.68 -22.36 28.25
N ALA A 636 -28.62 -23.16 28.14
CA ALA A 636 -27.57 -23.37 29.14
C ALA A 636 -26.16 -23.08 28.60
N GLN A 637 -26.07 -22.47 27.41
CA GLN A 637 -24.84 -21.87 26.90
C GLN A 637 -24.64 -20.48 27.53
N SER A 638 -23.42 -19.95 27.43
CA SER A 638 -23.12 -18.58 27.86
C SER A 638 -24.10 -17.54 27.34
N ILE A 639 -24.45 -16.61 28.23
CA ILE A 639 -25.33 -15.48 27.95
C ILE A 639 -24.53 -14.31 27.36
N THR A 640 -23.22 -14.39 27.14
CA THR A 640 -22.41 -13.30 26.55
C THR A 640 -22.76 -12.87 25.11
N GLN A 641 -23.40 -13.73 24.32
CA GLN A 641 -24.10 -13.40 23.04
C GLN A 641 -25.34 -12.50 23.24
N TYR A 642 -25.80 -12.44 24.48
CA TYR A 642 -26.84 -11.57 25.00
C TYR A 642 -26.22 -10.85 26.21
N ASN A 643 -25.00 -10.31 26.10
CA ASN A 643 -24.37 -9.70 27.27
C ASN A 643 -25.23 -8.53 27.73
N TRP A 644 -25.73 -8.58 28.96
CA TRP A 644 -26.76 -7.65 29.37
C TRP A 644 -26.16 -6.35 29.84
N TYR A 645 -26.45 -5.31 29.08
CA TYR A 645 -26.44 -3.96 29.60
C TYR A 645 -27.69 -3.81 30.47
N PRO A 646 -27.55 -3.75 31.80
CA PRO A 646 -28.70 -3.63 32.66
C PRO A 646 -28.99 -2.14 32.71
N ILE A 647 -29.77 -1.63 31.74
CA ILE A 647 -30.52 -0.40 31.99
C ILE A 647 -31.35 -0.72 33.23
N ASN A 648 -30.92 -0.15 34.36
CA ASN A 648 -31.44 -0.26 35.71
C ASN A 648 -32.06 -1.61 36.17
N PHE A 649 -31.23 -2.64 36.13
CA PHE A 649 -30.96 -3.48 37.30
C PHE A 649 -32.08 -4.36 37.94
N TYR A 650 -33.14 -4.77 37.21
CA TYR A 650 -34.00 -5.91 37.60
C TYR A 650 -34.13 -7.01 36.52
N ASP A 651 -34.09 -8.26 37.01
CA ASP A 651 -34.05 -9.56 36.34
C ASP A 651 -32.84 -9.97 35.47
N ALA A 652 -32.68 -11.29 35.38
CA ALA A 652 -32.02 -12.06 34.31
C ALA A 652 -33.05 -12.60 33.27
N ARG A 653 -34.24 -11.97 33.12
CA ARG A 653 -35.23 -12.20 32.03
C ARG A 653 -35.70 -10.95 31.25
N GLU A 654 -35.31 -9.72 31.61
CA GLU A 654 -35.74 -8.48 30.93
C GLU A 654 -34.63 -7.44 30.62
N GLY A 655 -33.37 -7.85 30.39
CA GLY A 655 -32.27 -6.94 30.03
C GLY A 655 -32.03 -6.79 28.52
N GLU A 656 -31.39 -5.69 28.12
CA GLU A 656 -30.97 -5.47 26.73
C GLU A 656 -29.74 -6.31 26.40
N ALA A 657 -29.81 -7.12 25.35
CA ALA A 657 -28.64 -7.71 24.72
C ALA A 657 -27.80 -6.61 24.05
N ARG A 658 -26.67 -6.25 24.66
CA ARG A 658 -25.67 -5.35 24.08
C ARG A 658 -24.31 -6.03 24.09
N ASP A 659 -23.81 -6.38 22.92
CA ASP A 659 -22.47 -6.94 22.79
C ASP A 659 -21.40 -5.99 23.38
N ASN A 660 -20.38 -6.57 24.00
CA ASN A 660 -19.27 -5.83 24.62
C ASN A 660 -18.26 -5.28 23.59
N TRP A 661 -18.58 -5.31 22.29
CA TRP A 661 -17.63 -5.15 21.20
C TRP A 661 -18.09 -4.14 20.14
N TYR A 662 -17.16 -3.34 19.64
CA TYR A 662 -17.30 -2.53 18.44
C TYR A 662 -16.32 -3.03 17.35
N PRO A 663 -16.65 -2.89 16.05
CA PRO A 663 -15.68 -3.08 14.98
C PRO A 663 -14.56 -2.04 15.12
N ILE A 664 -13.33 -2.39 14.71
CA ILE A 664 -12.22 -1.43 14.73
C ILE A 664 -12.43 -0.43 13.59
N ASN A 665 -12.98 0.74 13.93
CA ASN A 665 -13.22 1.84 13.00
C ASN A 665 -12.41 3.07 13.41
N PHE A 666 -11.91 3.82 12.43
CA PHE A 666 -11.20 5.09 12.61
C PHE A 666 -11.59 6.10 11.51
N TYR A 667 -11.13 7.35 11.64
CA TYR A 667 -11.34 8.39 10.63
C TYR A 667 -10.05 8.78 9.90
N ASP A 668 -9.97 8.43 8.62
CA ASP A 668 -8.99 9.01 7.71
C ASP A 668 -9.54 10.33 7.14
N ALA A 669 -8.96 11.45 7.58
CA ALA A 669 -9.34 12.79 7.12
C ALA A 669 -8.85 13.11 5.69
N ARG A 670 -7.89 12.35 5.12
CA ARG A 670 -7.42 12.48 3.73
C ARG A 670 -8.42 11.86 2.75
N GLU A 671 -8.98 10.69 3.05
CA GLU A 671 -10.08 10.12 2.27
C GLU A 671 -11.41 10.82 2.60
N GLY A 672 -11.56 11.26 3.85
CA GLY A 672 -12.81 11.81 4.37
C GLY A 672 -13.24 13.13 3.76
N GLU A 673 -12.41 14.16 3.82
CA GLU A 673 -12.81 15.52 3.42
C GLU A 673 -12.56 15.79 1.93
N ALA A 674 -13.38 16.60 1.26
CA ALA A 674 -13.06 17.02 -0.11
C ALA A 674 -11.93 18.07 -0.18
N ARG A 675 -11.65 18.79 0.92
CA ARG A 675 -10.72 19.95 1.01
C ARG A 675 -10.06 20.02 2.39
N ASP A 676 -8.94 20.74 2.52
CA ASP A 676 -8.31 21.04 3.82
C ASP A 676 -8.96 22.27 4.48
N ASN A 677 -10.21 22.10 4.92
CA ASN A 677 -10.96 23.08 5.69
C ASN A 677 -11.40 22.44 7.02
N THR A 678 -11.21 23.09 8.16
CA THR A 678 -11.62 22.53 9.46
C THR A 678 -13.12 22.71 9.67
N VAL A 679 -13.83 21.59 9.87
CA VAL A 679 -15.28 21.51 10.04
C VAL A 679 -15.59 21.39 11.54
N ALA A 680 -15.83 22.54 12.19
CA ALA A 680 -15.80 22.73 13.65
C ALA A 680 -17.09 22.29 14.39
N ASP A 681 -17.64 21.12 14.05
CA ASP A 681 -18.98 20.68 14.48
C ASP A 681 -19.08 19.17 14.84
N ASN A 682 -17.93 18.51 15.04
CA ASN A 682 -17.77 17.07 15.32
C ASN A 682 -18.25 16.11 14.21
N SER A 683 -18.58 16.59 13.01
CA SER A 683 -19.07 15.75 11.91
C SER A 683 -17.97 15.11 11.07
N CYS A 684 -18.32 13.99 10.43
CA CYS A 684 -17.52 13.30 9.42
C CYS A 684 -18.37 12.95 8.20
N THR A 685 -17.67 12.82 7.08
CA THR A 685 -18.16 12.15 5.87
C THR A 685 -18.18 10.63 6.07
N VAL A 686 -18.94 9.90 5.25
CA VAL A 686 -18.85 8.43 5.28
C VAL A 686 -17.55 7.92 4.66
N ASN A 687 -16.97 8.66 3.70
CA ASN A 687 -15.79 8.22 2.96
C ASN A 687 -14.49 8.18 3.78
N GLY A 688 -14.45 8.89 4.92
CA GLY A 688 -13.31 8.82 5.83
C GLY A 688 -13.44 7.75 6.91
N VAL A 689 -14.62 7.13 7.08
CA VAL A 689 -14.81 6.09 8.10
C VAL A 689 -14.25 4.77 7.57
N MET A 690 -13.05 4.44 8.00
CA MET A 690 -12.34 3.23 7.61
C MET A 690 -12.54 2.14 8.66
N ASN A 691 -12.82 0.91 8.21
CA ASN A 691 -12.79 -0.28 9.06
C ASN A 691 -11.41 -0.96 8.92
N ALA A 692 -10.70 -1.15 10.03
CA ALA A 692 -9.44 -1.88 10.05
C ALA A 692 -9.66 -3.37 10.32
N VAL A 693 -8.85 -4.18 9.66
CA VAL A 693 -8.38 -5.47 10.18
C VAL A 693 -6.94 -5.24 10.62
N GLU A 694 -6.59 -5.48 11.88
CA GLU A 694 -5.19 -5.35 12.34
C GLU A 694 -4.47 -6.70 12.29
N ILE A 695 -3.18 -6.67 11.96
CA ILE A 695 -2.26 -7.80 12.15
C ILE A 695 -1.22 -7.43 13.21
N ASP A 696 -1.20 -8.21 14.29
CA ASP A 696 -0.17 -8.18 15.33
C ASP A 696 1.08 -8.90 14.82
N VAL A 697 2.12 -8.13 14.52
CA VAL A 697 3.30 -8.59 13.79
C VAL A 697 4.21 -9.45 14.69
N GLY A 698 4.31 -9.15 15.98
CA GLY A 698 5.04 -9.98 16.94
C GLY A 698 4.34 -11.30 17.25
N ASN A 699 3.00 -11.32 17.32
CA ASN A 699 2.25 -12.57 17.41
C ASN A 699 2.34 -13.40 16.12
N LEU A 700 2.30 -12.78 14.93
CA LEU A 700 2.61 -13.46 13.67
C LEU A 700 4.01 -14.11 13.71
N LYS A 701 5.03 -13.40 14.23
CA LYS A 701 6.38 -13.95 14.43
C LYS A 701 6.41 -15.10 15.44
N ARG A 702 5.64 -15.02 16.54
CA ARG A 702 5.49 -16.13 17.50
C ARG A 702 4.87 -17.36 16.85
N TRP A 703 3.89 -17.19 15.96
CA TRP A 703 3.25 -18.27 15.21
C TRP A 703 4.20 -18.91 14.20
N LEU A 704 4.89 -18.11 13.38
CA LEU A 704 5.89 -18.60 12.43
C LEU A 704 7.07 -19.34 13.08
N LYS A 705 7.37 -19.03 14.35
CA LYS A 705 8.34 -19.75 15.18
C LYS A 705 7.77 -21.02 15.84
N GLY A 706 6.48 -21.33 15.68
CA GLY A 706 5.79 -22.41 16.40
C GLY A 706 5.74 -22.21 17.92
N SER A 707 5.77 -20.95 18.38
CA SER A 707 5.67 -20.58 19.80
C SER A 707 4.23 -20.31 20.25
N ILE A 708 3.30 -20.11 19.30
CA ILE A 708 1.84 -20.16 19.45
C ILE A 708 1.25 -20.90 18.24
N GLY A 709 0.04 -21.43 18.38
CA GLY A 709 -0.59 -22.28 17.35
C GLY A 709 0.16 -23.61 17.15
N THR A 710 -0.05 -24.22 15.98
CA THR A 710 0.56 -25.51 15.60
C THR A 710 1.16 -25.52 14.20
N ASN A 711 0.69 -24.68 13.27
CA ASN A 711 1.07 -24.80 11.86
C ASN A 711 2.11 -23.79 11.34
N GLY A 712 2.33 -22.65 12.02
CA GLY A 712 3.19 -21.58 11.50
C GLY A 712 4.65 -21.98 11.26
N GLY A 713 5.15 -23.01 11.95
CA GLY A 713 6.48 -23.59 11.69
C GLY A 713 6.62 -24.36 10.37
N ASN A 714 5.52 -24.60 9.65
CA ASN A 714 5.50 -25.34 8.37
C ASN A 714 5.50 -24.42 7.13
N VAL A 715 5.40 -23.09 7.32
CA VAL A 715 5.34 -22.10 6.23
C VAL A 715 6.68 -22.04 5.51
N ASP A 716 6.66 -22.07 4.16
CA ASP A 716 7.88 -21.93 3.36
C ASP A 716 8.51 -20.53 3.53
N TYR A 717 9.76 -20.51 3.99
CA TYR A 717 10.61 -19.32 4.11
C TYR A 717 11.84 -19.38 3.19
N LEU A 718 12.01 -20.44 2.41
CA LEU A 718 13.17 -20.65 1.56
C LEU A 718 12.97 -20.03 0.18
N THR A 719 11.80 -20.23 -0.44
CA THR A 719 11.54 -19.78 -1.83
C THR A 719 11.68 -18.27 -2.02
N GLN A 720 11.27 -17.46 -1.03
CA GLN A 720 11.36 -15.99 -1.07
C GLN A 720 12.40 -15.39 -0.11
N ASN A 721 13.32 -16.19 0.44
CA ASN A 721 14.31 -15.74 1.44
C ASN A 721 13.67 -15.06 2.68
N GLY A 722 12.59 -15.63 3.20
CA GLY A 722 11.73 -15.05 4.22
C GLY A 722 10.27 -15.24 3.84
N TYR A 723 9.39 -14.50 4.51
CA TYR A 723 7.94 -14.68 4.40
C TYR A 723 7.28 -13.53 3.61
N VAL A 724 6.29 -13.85 2.79
CA VAL A 724 5.40 -12.90 2.10
C VAL A 724 3.96 -13.19 2.54
N LEU A 725 3.32 -12.21 3.19
CA LEU A 725 1.91 -12.23 3.56
C LEU A 725 1.12 -11.33 2.59
N TYR A 726 0.05 -11.87 2.02
CA TYR A 726 -0.86 -11.15 1.15
C TYR A 726 -2.22 -10.92 1.83
N PHE A 727 -2.69 -9.68 1.84
CA PHE A 727 -4.00 -9.27 2.40
C PHE A 727 -4.94 -8.73 1.32
N SER A 728 -6.19 -9.19 1.31
CA SER A 728 -7.27 -8.65 0.48
C SER A 728 -8.54 -8.60 1.30
N ASP A 729 -9.17 -7.43 1.36
CA ASP A 729 -10.53 -7.25 1.87
C ASP A 729 -11.40 -6.61 0.79
N ARG A 730 -12.22 -7.46 0.15
CA ARG A 730 -13.24 -7.06 -0.83
C ARG A 730 -14.65 -7.10 -0.24
N ARG A 731 -14.78 -7.06 1.08
CA ARG A 731 -16.08 -6.81 1.71
C ARG A 731 -16.56 -5.40 1.34
N GLY A 732 -17.87 -5.26 1.14
CA GLY A 732 -18.49 -3.99 0.74
C GLY A 732 -18.07 -3.46 -0.64
N MET A 733 -17.20 -4.15 -1.38
CA MET A 733 -16.73 -3.73 -2.69
C MET A 733 -17.74 -4.13 -3.76
N LEU A 734 -18.20 -3.15 -4.55
CA LEU A 734 -19.14 -3.38 -5.64
C LEU A 734 -18.44 -3.97 -6.88
N PRO A 735 -19.15 -4.74 -7.73
CA PRO A 735 -18.60 -5.16 -9.02
C PRO A 735 -18.37 -3.94 -9.93
N ASN A 736 -17.15 -3.79 -10.45
CA ASN A 736 -16.81 -2.68 -11.35
C ASN A 736 -17.46 -2.93 -12.74
N PRO A 737 -18.36 -2.05 -13.21
CA PRO A 737 -19.10 -2.26 -14.46
C PRO A 737 -18.20 -2.14 -15.70
N ASN A 738 -17.12 -1.35 -15.61
CA ASN A 738 -16.13 -1.17 -16.67
C ASN A 738 -15.14 -2.36 -16.75
N LYS A 739 -14.99 -3.15 -15.68
CA LYS A 739 -14.12 -4.34 -15.60
C LYS A 739 -14.92 -5.64 -15.51
N ALA A 740 -15.66 -5.92 -16.59
CA ALA A 740 -16.45 -7.14 -16.81
C ALA A 740 -17.51 -7.44 -15.73
N ASN A 741 -17.95 -6.43 -14.97
CA ASN A 741 -18.85 -6.57 -13.82
C ASN A 741 -18.31 -7.55 -12.76
N THR A 742 -17.02 -7.44 -12.46
CA THR A 742 -16.31 -8.23 -11.43
C THR A 742 -15.79 -7.31 -10.33
N LYS A 743 -15.54 -7.85 -9.12
CA LYS A 743 -14.79 -7.09 -8.11
C LYS A 743 -13.33 -6.95 -8.58
N SER A 744 -12.92 -5.72 -8.82
CA SER A 744 -11.67 -5.33 -9.52
C SER A 744 -10.50 -5.05 -8.58
N GLY A 745 -10.80 -4.82 -7.29
CA GLY A 745 -9.85 -4.42 -6.24
C GLY A 745 -9.77 -2.90 -6.02
N ASP A 746 -10.31 -2.09 -6.93
CA ASP A 746 -10.49 -0.64 -6.76
C ASP A 746 -11.75 -0.31 -5.94
N SER A 747 -11.83 0.92 -5.44
CA SER A 747 -12.96 1.37 -4.62
C SER A 747 -14.16 1.91 -5.43
N GLY A 748 -13.97 2.24 -6.71
CA GLY A 748 -15.00 2.89 -7.53
C GLY A 748 -15.35 4.31 -7.10
N LEU A 749 -14.39 5.06 -6.55
CA LEU A 749 -14.56 6.44 -6.07
C LEU A 749 -13.51 7.38 -6.69
N GLU A 750 -13.68 7.68 -7.98
CA GLU A 750 -12.76 8.53 -8.75
C GLU A 750 -13.16 10.01 -8.82
N ASP A 751 -14.44 10.34 -8.55
CA ASP A 751 -15.01 11.70 -8.58
C ASP A 751 -14.58 12.50 -7.32
N VAL A 752 -13.32 12.95 -7.30
CA VAL A 752 -12.63 13.43 -6.06
C VAL A 752 -11.93 14.78 -6.19
N ILE A 753 -11.59 15.24 -7.41
CA ILE A 753 -10.83 16.47 -7.61
C ILE A 753 -11.79 17.65 -7.72
N ASN A 754 -12.74 17.60 -8.64
CA ASN A 754 -13.80 18.60 -8.78
C ASN A 754 -13.28 20.05 -8.75
N SER A 755 -12.37 20.40 -9.65
CA SER A 755 -11.65 21.69 -9.69
C SER A 755 -12.58 22.89 -9.88
N ALA A 756 -13.72 22.69 -10.54
CA ALA A 756 -14.76 23.70 -10.67
C ALA A 756 -15.45 24.04 -9.33
N SER A 757 -15.47 23.12 -8.36
CA SER A 757 -16.07 23.31 -7.03
C SER A 757 -15.01 23.64 -5.98
N ALA A 758 -15.08 24.84 -5.40
CA ALA A 758 -14.25 25.19 -4.25
C ALA A 758 -14.54 24.30 -3.02
N ALA A 759 -15.76 23.76 -2.91
CA ALA A 759 -16.14 22.79 -1.88
C ALA A 759 -15.71 21.35 -2.21
N GLY A 760 -15.44 21.05 -3.49
CA GLY A 760 -15.12 19.69 -3.96
C GLY A 760 -16.33 18.78 -4.11
N THR A 761 -17.52 19.36 -4.29
CA THR A 761 -18.76 18.64 -4.63
C THR A 761 -18.57 17.83 -5.92
N PRO A 762 -18.85 16.51 -5.90
CA PRO A 762 -18.84 15.63 -7.08
C PRO A 762 -19.65 16.16 -8.27
N ASN A 763 -19.22 15.83 -9.50
CA ASN A 763 -19.82 16.37 -10.73
C ASN A 763 -20.11 15.34 -11.84
N ALA A 764 -19.63 14.10 -11.70
CA ALA A 764 -19.78 12.98 -12.62
C ALA A 764 -19.21 13.20 -14.04
N LEU A 765 -18.22 14.09 -14.17
CA LEU A 765 -17.41 14.27 -15.38
C LEU A 765 -15.94 14.18 -14.98
N LEU A 766 -15.15 13.43 -15.77
CA LEU A 766 -13.69 13.42 -15.66
C LEU A 766 -13.14 14.85 -15.75
N GLU A 767 -12.38 15.28 -14.74
CA GLU A 767 -11.66 16.55 -14.77
C GLU A 767 -10.80 16.69 -16.03
N PRO A 768 -10.71 17.90 -16.63
CA PRO A 768 -9.94 18.10 -17.86
C PRO A 768 -8.48 17.71 -17.68
N LYS A 769 -7.98 16.91 -18.61
CA LYS A 769 -6.56 16.56 -18.68
C LYS A 769 -5.74 17.85 -18.73
N SER A 770 -4.74 17.95 -17.85
CA SER A 770 -3.68 18.96 -17.97
C SER A 770 -3.18 18.98 -19.41
N ALA A 771 -2.99 20.17 -20.00
CA ALA A 771 -2.24 20.24 -21.24
C ALA A 771 -0.85 19.62 -20.99
N GLY A 772 -0.42 18.68 -21.83
CA GLY A 772 0.88 18.01 -21.72
C GLY A 772 1.02 16.92 -20.64
N HIS A 773 0.49 17.09 -19.42
CA HIS A 773 0.66 16.08 -18.37
C HIS A 773 -0.38 14.95 -18.45
N THR A 774 0.11 13.70 -18.41
CA THR A 774 -0.66 12.44 -18.40
C THR A 774 -1.58 12.19 -19.60
N ALA A 775 -1.63 10.94 -20.08
CA ALA A 775 -2.54 10.53 -21.16
C ALA A 775 -4.01 10.40 -20.70
N TYR A 776 -4.29 10.57 -19.40
CA TYR A 776 -5.52 10.25 -18.70
C TYR A 776 -6.08 11.49 -17.97
N SER A 777 -7.31 11.44 -17.48
CA SER A 777 -7.80 12.47 -16.55
C SER A 777 -7.13 12.28 -15.19
N PRO A 778 -6.91 13.33 -14.36
CA PRO A 778 -6.39 13.14 -13.02
C PRO A 778 -7.37 12.43 -12.05
N GLU A 779 -8.60 12.15 -12.48
CA GLU A 779 -9.57 11.30 -11.75
C GLU A 779 -9.57 9.84 -12.25
N ASP A 780 -9.17 9.61 -13.52
CA ASP A 780 -9.02 8.30 -14.19
C ASP A 780 -7.76 7.56 -13.68
N VAL A 781 -7.72 7.28 -12.37
CA VAL A 781 -6.54 6.75 -11.67
C VAL A 781 -6.24 5.30 -12.06
N ASN A 782 -7.25 4.54 -12.47
CA ASN A 782 -7.07 3.20 -13.01
C ASN A 782 -6.79 3.17 -14.53
N GLN A 783 -6.77 4.33 -15.20
CA GLN A 783 -6.31 4.53 -16.57
C GLN A 783 -7.12 3.78 -17.65
N ASN A 784 -8.43 3.62 -17.41
CA ASN A 784 -9.36 2.99 -18.35
C ASN A 784 -10.06 3.98 -19.31
N GLY A 785 -10.03 5.29 -19.00
CA GLY A 785 -10.63 6.35 -19.83
C GLY A 785 -12.09 6.69 -19.51
N VAL A 786 -12.64 6.17 -18.42
CA VAL A 786 -13.98 6.40 -17.86
C VAL A 786 -13.84 6.89 -16.42
N LEU A 787 -14.88 7.54 -15.88
CA LEU A 787 -14.95 7.87 -14.45
C LEU A 787 -15.63 6.72 -13.69
N ASP A 788 -14.90 6.04 -12.80
CA ASP A 788 -15.47 5.04 -11.90
C ASP A 788 -16.05 5.68 -10.62
N ASN A 789 -17.37 5.91 -10.59
CA ASN A 789 -18.11 6.44 -9.44
C ASN A 789 -19.06 5.43 -8.77
N PHE A 790 -19.08 4.18 -9.25
CA PHE A 790 -20.02 3.13 -8.82
C PHE A 790 -19.93 2.77 -7.34
N GLY A 791 -18.79 3.04 -6.69
CA GLY A 791 -18.52 2.74 -5.28
C GLY A 791 -19.35 3.55 -4.29
N ALA A 792 -19.98 4.66 -4.71
CA ALA A 792 -20.79 5.49 -3.82
C ALA A 792 -22.12 4.83 -3.44
N ALA A 793 -22.68 4.00 -4.32
CA ALA A 793 -24.06 3.52 -4.26
C ALA A 793 -24.41 2.69 -3.00
N ASN A 794 -23.43 2.16 -2.28
CA ASN A 794 -23.61 1.41 -1.03
C ASN A 794 -22.95 2.06 0.21
N LEU A 795 -22.32 3.22 0.08
CA LEU A 795 -21.70 3.90 1.21
C LEU A 795 -22.78 4.45 2.16
N GLY A 796 -22.56 4.28 3.47
CA GLY A 796 -23.40 4.85 4.51
C GLY A 796 -24.65 4.04 4.90
N LEU A 797 -24.84 2.82 4.40
CA LEU A 797 -26.01 1.98 4.72
C LEU A 797 -26.10 1.66 6.22
N GLY A 798 -24.96 1.48 6.89
CA GLY A 798 -24.87 1.25 8.33
C GLY A 798 -24.96 2.51 9.22
N PHE A 799 -25.02 3.71 8.65
CA PHE A 799 -24.99 4.96 9.43
C PHE A 799 -26.34 5.68 9.41
N TYR A 800 -26.78 6.12 10.59
CA TYR A 800 -27.97 6.94 10.80
C TYR A 800 -27.64 8.17 11.64
N GLY A 801 -28.34 9.27 11.36
CA GLY A 801 -28.16 10.55 12.05
C GLY A 801 -27.24 11.49 11.29
N THR A 802 -27.82 12.30 10.42
CA THR A 802 -27.14 13.45 9.82
C THR A 802 -27.25 14.68 10.73
N GLN A 803 -26.41 15.69 10.51
CA GLN A 803 -26.55 16.98 11.19
C GLN A 803 -27.94 17.61 10.96
N ALA A 804 -28.54 17.39 9.79
CA ALA A 804 -29.87 17.90 9.45
C ALA A 804 -31.02 17.04 10.01
N SER A 805 -30.81 15.73 10.22
CA SER A 805 -31.87 14.80 10.64
C SER A 805 -31.35 13.60 11.44
N PRO A 806 -31.72 13.44 12.73
CA PRO A 806 -31.22 12.37 13.59
C PRO A 806 -31.73 10.97 13.23
N THR A 807 -32.75 10.85 12.38
CA THR A 807 -33.36 9.56 11.95
C THR A 807 -33.06 9.19 10.52
N GLN A 808 -32.36 10.03 9.76
CA GLN A 808 -32.05 9.79 8.35
C GLN A 808 -30.85 8.85 8.19
N ASN A 809 -30.95 7.89 7.27
CA ASN A 809 -29.84 7.03 6.86
C ASN A 809 -28.90 7.81 5.92
N LEU A 810 -27.59 7.63 6.05
CA LEU A 810 -26.60 8.38 5.26
C LEU A 810 -26.57 7.98 3.78
N ASN A 811 -26.73 6.68 3.43
CA ASN A 811 -26.76 6.25 2.03
C ASN A 811 -27.89 6.96 1.26
N ALA A 812 -29.08 7.04 1.87
CA ALA A 812 -30.24 7.74 1.31
C ALA A 812 -30.07 9.27 1.17
N VAL A 813 -28.97 9.85 1.66
CA VAL A 813 -28.57 11.25 1.42
C VAL A 813 -27.54 11.34 0.30
N ILE A 814 -26.58 10.41 0.29
CA ILE A 814 -25.52 10.30 -0.72
C ILE A 814 -26.15 10.05 -2.10
N VAL A 815 -26.93 8.98 -2.26
CA VAL A 815 -27.54 8.58 -3.55
C VAL A 815 -28.77 9.44 -3.95
N ALA A 816 -29.10 10.44 -3.15
CA ALA A 816 -30.13 11.44 -3.44
C ALA A 816 -29.52 12.79 -3.91
N ALA A 817 -28.20 12.95 -3.83
CA ALA A 817 -27.48 13.98 -4.56
C ALA A 817 -27.42 13.62 -6.06
N ALA A 818 -27.12 14.60 -6.90
CA ALA A 818 -27.01 14.41 -8.35
C ALA A 818 -25.76 15.14 -8.86
N PRO A 819 -24.59 14.46 -8.96
CA PRO A 819 -24.35 13.04 -8.65
C PRO A 819 -24.21 12.75 -7.14
N ASP A 820 -24.03 11.47 -6.81
CA ASP A 820 -23.79 10.97 -5.45
C ASP A 820 -22.67 11.74 -4.71
N ASP A 821 -22.94 12.19 -3.48
CA ASP A 821 -21.99 12.97 -2.66
C ASP A 821 -21.53 12.22 -1.39
N PRO A 822 -20.54 11.31 -1.48
CA PRO A 822 -19.99 10.60 -0.32
C PRO A 822 -19.16 11.50 0.61
N TYR A 823 -18.85 12.73 0.17
CA TYR A 823 -18.11 13.76 0.91
C TYR A 823 -19.04 14.69 1.71
N GLY A 824 -20.36 14.60 1.55
CA GLY A 824 -21.34 15.42 2.26
C GLY A 824 -21.03 16.92 2.14
N THR A 825 -20.67 17.38 0.94
CA THR A 825 -20.30 18.78 0.67
C THR A 825 -21.47 19.75 0.80
N ALA A 826 -22.70 19.25 0.63
CA ALA A 826 -23.92 19.94 1.01
C ALA A 826 -24.06 20.05 2.54
N ALA A 827 -24.20 21.28 3.06
CA ALA A 827 -24.31 21.53 4.48
C ALA A 827 -25.47 20.75 5.13
N GLY A 828 -25.17 20.02 6.22
CA GLY A 828 -26.13 19.17 6.93
C GLY A 828 -26.05 17.68 6.59
N ASN A 829 -25.45 17.30 5.45
CA ASN A 829 -25.47 15.94 4.90
C ASN A 829 -24.36 15.01 5.44
N ARG A 830 -23.76 15.34 6.59
CA ARG A 830 -22.64 14.63 7.22
C ARG A 830 -23.10 13.88 8.47
N ILE A 831 -22.37 12.83 8.87
CA ILE A 831 -22.61 12.09 10.12
C ILE A 831 -22.53 13.08 11.29
N ALA A 832 -23.58 13.17 12.12
CA ALA A 832 -23.68 14.21 13.15
C ALA A 832 -22.61 14.13 14.25
N SER A 833 -22.12 12.92 14.56
CA SER A 833 -21.09 12.69 15.58
C SER A 833 -20.41 11.33 15.38
N CYS A 834 -19.10 11.36 15.18
CA CYS A 834 -18.35 10.19 14.70
C CYS A 834 -18.03 9.20 15.83
N SER A 835 -17.73 9.70 17.03
CA SER A 835 -17.54 8.91 18.25
C SER A 835 -18.76 8.08 18.64
N THR A 836 -19.97 8.59 18.36
CA THR A 836 -21.25 7.97 18.74
C THR A 836 -21.92 7.19 17.60
N THR A 837 -21.67 7.55 16.33
CA THR A 837 -22.25 6.86 15.15
C THR A 837 -21.19 6.06 14.40
N ALA A 838 -20.16 6.70 13.84
CA ALA A 838 -19.19 6.04 12.96
C ALA A 838 -18.38 4.93 13.66
N ARG A 839 -17.94 5.16 14.91
CA ARG A 839 -17.10 4.22 15.69
C ARG A 839 -17.69 2.82 15.81
N LYS A 840 -19.00 2.73 16.05
CA LYS A 840 -19.67 1.50 16.52
C LYS A 840 -20.61 0.86 15.49
N ASN A 841 -20.64 1.38 14.27
CA ASN A 841 -21.53 0.90 13.22
C ASN A 841 -20.75 0.19 12.11
N TRP A 842 -21.45 -0.70 11.44
CA TRP A 842 -20.96 -1.45 10.31
C TRP A 842 -20.62 -0.52 9.11
N VAL A 843 -19.44 -0.72 8.52
CA VAL A 843 -18.96 -0.01 7.32
C VAL A 843 -19.37 -0.80 6.08
N SER A 844 -20.05 -0.14 5.13
CA SER A 844 -20.85 -0.83 4.10
C SER A 844 -20.31 -0.84 2.68
N GLY A 845 -19.41 0.09 2.33
CA GLY A 845 -18.75 0.15 1.03
C GLY A 845 -17.28 -0.24 1.10
N ALA A 846 -16.54 -0.06 -0.01
CA ALA A 846 -15.10 -0.35 -0.11
C ALA A 846 -14.24 0.64 0.72
N ARG A 847 -14.31 0.55 2.05
CA ARG A 847 -13.60 1.38 3.03
C ARG A 847 -12.92 0.51 4.11
N HIS A 848 -12.32 -0.60 3.67
CA HIS A 848 -11.60 -1.55 4.51
C HIS A 848 -10.09 -1.44 4.32
N ALA A 849 -9.33 -1.57 5.41
CA ALA A 849 -7.88 -1.39 5.46
C ALA A 849 -7.18 -2.45 6.30
N LEU A 850 -5.91 -2.70 6.00
CA LEU A 850 -5.01 -3.45 6.88
C LEU A 850 -4.26 -2.46 7.79
N LYS A 851 -4.22 -2.72 9.10
CA LYS A 851 -3.32 -2.01 10.03
C LYS A 851 -2.27 -2.96 10.60
N LEU A 852 -1.00 -2.58 10.55
CA LEU A 852 0.10 -3.33 11.15
C LEU A 852 0.42 -2.74 12.52
N VAL A 853 0.44 -3.62 13.53
CA VAL A 853 0.64 -3.27 14.95
C VAL A 853 1.68 -4.22 15.57
N ASP A 854 2.22 -3.87 16.74
CA ASP A 854 3.39 -4.54 17.35
C ASP A 854 4.60 -4.73 16.39
N GLY A 855 4.91 -3.70 15.61
CA GLY A 855 5.95 -3.78 14.56
C GLY A 855 7.40 -3.62 15.02
N SER A 856 7.67 -3.29 16.28
CA SER A 856 8.95 -2.72 16.75
C SER A 856 10.19 -3.62 16.54
N LEU A 857 11.40 -3.05 16.65
CA LEU A 857 12.68 -3.77 16.55
C LEU A 857 12.67 -5.11 17.31
N GLY A 858 12.83 -6.21 16.58
CA GLY A 858 12.79 -7.57 17.13
C GLY A 858 11.45 -8.30 16.95
N ASN A 859 10.36 -7.62 16.60
CA ASN A 859 9.02 -8.23 16.46
C ASN A 859 8.66 -8.57 15.00
N VAL A 860 9.28 -7.92 14.01
CA VAL A 860 9.13 -8.30 12.58
C VAL A 860 9.69 -9.71 12.30
N PRO A 861 8.97 -10.59 11.57
CA PRO A 861 9.43 -11.94 11.26
C PRO A 861 10.81 -12.02 10.58
N LEU A 862 11.52 -13.11 10.87
CA LEU A 862 12.80 -13.51 10.31
C LEU A 862 12.75 -15.01 10.01
N ARG A 863 13.58 -15.49 9.08
CA ARG A 863 13.74 -16.92 8.82
C ARG A 863 14.13 -17.66 10.11
N THR A 864 13.65 -18.89 10.24
CA THR A 864 13.84 -19.71 11.44
C THR A 864 15.09 -20.62 11.39
N ASP A 865 15.81 -20.65 10.27
CA ASP A 865 16.99 -21.51 10.09
C ASP A 865 18.31 -20.87 10.59
N ALA A 866 18.98 -21.56 11.51
CA ALA A 866 20.21 -21.10 12.17
C ALA A 866 21.48 -21.08 11.29
N ALA A 867 21.33 -21.19 9.96
CA ALA A 867 22.43 -21.33 9.00
C ALA A 867 22.71 -20.05 8.19
N ALA A 868 21.81 -19.07 8.21
CA ALA A 868 21.89 -17.90 7.34
C ALA A 868 22.66 -16.72 8.01
N PRO A 869 23.72 -16.16 7.38
CA PRO A 869 24.40 -14.97 7.90
C PRO A 869 23.53 -13.70 7.79
N ASN A 870 22.59 -13.69 6.85
CA ASN A 870 21.48 -12.73 6.77
C ASN A 870 20.19 -13.53 6.98
N THR A 871 19.43 -13.26 8.05
CA THR A 871 18.26 -14.08 8.47
C THR A 871 16.98 -13.84 7.65
N GLY A 872 17.11 -13.45 6.39
CA GLY A 872 15.99 -13.15 5.50
C GLY A 872 15.08 -12.03 5.99
N GLY A 873 13.80 -12.09 5.61
CA GLY A 873 12.90 -10.96 5.79
C GLY A 873 11.40 -11.25 5.88
N PHE A 874 10.60 -10.18 5.79
CA PHE A 874 9.14 -10.22 5.83
C PHE A 874 8.52 -9.13 4.94
N THR A 875 7.64 -9.50 4.02
CA THR A 875 6.89 -8.56 3.17
C THR A 875 5.39 -8.68 3.39
N VAL A 876 4.71 -7.53 3.49
CA VAL A 876 3.24 -7.43 3.50
C VAL A 876 2.78 -6.84 2.18
N ALA A 877 1.98 -7.57 1.40
CA ALA A 877 1.37 -7.09 0.18
C ALA A 877 -0.16 -6.95 0.33
N SER A 878 -0.77 -5.95 -0.31
CA SER A 878 -2.22 -5.79 -0.28
C SER A 878 -2.81 -4.98 -1.44
N GLU A 879 -4.01 -5.36 -1.89
CA GLU A 879 -4.84 -4.51 -2.77
C GLU A 879 -5.60 -3.40 -2.02
N ASN A 880 -5.58 -3.40 -0.69
CA ASN A 880 -6.15 -2.39 0.19
C ASN A 880 -5.05 -1.38 0.64
N PRO A 881 -5.42 -0.22 1.22
CA PRO A 881 -4.47 0.64 1.91
C PRO A 881 -3.92 -0.04 3.19
N VAL A 882 -2.65 0.19 3.48
CA VAL A 882 -1.96 -0.31 4.69
C VAL A 882 -1.59 0.84 5.62
N TYR A 883 -1.90 0.69 6.90
CA TYR A 883 -1.57 1.64 7.96
C TYR A 883 -0.51 1.01 8.88
N ILE A 884 0.56 1.73 9.21
CA ILE A 884 1.60 1.25 10.14
C ILE A 884 1.47 2.05 11.43
N GLN A 885 1.18 1.40 12.56
CA GLN A 885 1.03 2.08 13.86
C GLN A 885 2.24 1.80 14.78
N GLY A 886 2.86 2.88 15.25
CA GLY A 886 4.02 2.83 16.14
C GLY A 886 5.32 2.47 15.43
N ASP A 887 6.35 2.21 16.23
CA ASP A 887 7.67 1.80 15.77
C ASP A 887 7.61 0.49 14.95
N TYR A 888 8.26 0.48 13.78
CA TYR A 888 8.28 -0.67 12.87
C TYR A 888 9.71 -1.03 12.45
N ASN A 889 10.13 -2.27 12.74
CA ASN A 889 11.43 -2.88 12.44
C ASN A 889 12.68 -2.21 13.06
N SER A 890 12.56 -1.01 13.60
CA SER A 890 13.55 -0.29 14.40
C SER A 890 12.85 0.34 15.62
N ASN A 891 13.58 1.05 16.49
CA ASN A 891 13.04 1.93 17.54
C ASN A 891 14.11 2.90 18.05
N SER A 892 13.75 3.75 19.01
CA SER A 892 14.65 4.71 19.68
C SER A 892 15.93 4.14 20.30
N THR A 893 16.07 2.81 20.42
CA THR A 893 17.26 2.15 20.96
C THR A 893 18.22 1.61 19.89
N ASP A 894 17.93 1.88 18.61
CA ASP A 894 18.77 1.55 17.46
C ASP A 894 19.78 2.67 17.18
N THR A 895 21.06 2.32 17.07
CA THR A 895 22.15 3.29 16.91
C THR A 895 22.28 3.86 15.50
N ALA A 896 21.61 3.27 14.50
CA ALA A 896 21.59 3.77 13.12
C ALA A 896 21.14 5.24 13.02
N TRP A 897 20.12 5.63 13.79
CA TRP A 897 19.56 7.00 13.78
C TRP A 897 20.51 8.08 14.30
N GLY A 898 21.60 7.69 14.98
CA GLY A 898 22.69 8.57 15.40
C GLY A 898 23.96 8.45 14.55
N GLY A 899 23.90 7.79 13.39
CA GLY A 899 25.07 7.50 12.54
C GLY A 899 25.95 6.36 13.05
N GLY A 900 25.45 5.55 13.98
CA GLY A 900 26.07 4.29 14.39
C GLY A 900 25.73 3.13 13.45
N ALA A 901 26.17 1.92 13.79
CA ALA A 901 25.75 0.70 13.11
C ALA A 901 24.30 0.34 13.48
N ASP A 902 23.61 -0.37 12.59
CA ASP A 902 22.28 -0.94 12.84
C ASP A 902 22.30 -1.98 13.96
N LYS A 903 21.30 -1.90 14.85
CA LYS A 903 21.12 -2.84 15.95
C LYS A 903 20.52 -4.15 15.45
N ALA A 904 21.11 -5.28 15.84
CA ALA A 904 20.63 -6.62 15.48
C ALA A 904 19.18 -6.86 15.94
N GLY A 905 18.41 -7.57 15.11
CA GLY A 905 16.99 -7.89 15.36
C GLY A 905 16.00 -7.29 14.35
N HIS A 906 16.48 -6.44 13.44
CA HIS A 906 15.74 -5.98 12.26
C HIS A 906 15.66 -7.07 11.17
N ALA A 907 14.70 -6.90 10.25
CA ALA A 907 14.45 -7.74 9.09
C ALA A 907 14.59 -6.97 7.77
N ALA A 908 14.90 -7.67 6.69
CA ALA A 908 14.71 -7.13 5.34
C ALA A 908 13.19 -7.07 5.04
N THR A 909 12.55 -5.92 5.18
CA THR A 909 11.08 -5.83 5.16
C THR A 909 10.54 -4.81 4.17
N ALA A 910 9.42 -5.17 3.53
CA ALA A 910 8.69 -4.32 2.59
C ALA A 910 7.18 -4.31 2.86
N ILE A 911 6.53 -3.23 2.45
CA ILE A 911 5.07 -3.12 2.35
C ILE A 911 4.72 -2.70 0.91
N ILE A 912 3.83 -3.45 0.27
CA ILE A 912 3.46 -3.30 -1.15
C ILE A 912 1.93 -3.16 -1.25
N ALA A 913 1.42 -1.93 -1.27
CA ALA A 913 0.00 -1.63 -1.01
C ALA A 913 -0.64 -0.66 -2.02
N ASP A 914 -1.97 -0.49 -2.01
CA ASP A 914 -2.63 0.58 -2.80
C ASP A 914 -2.11 1.96 -2.38
N ALA A 915 -1.97 2.16 -1.06
CA ALA A 915 -1.30 3.30 -0.43
C ALA A 915 -0.78 2.91 0.97
N VAL A 916 0.21 3.64 1.49
CA VAL A 916 0.70 3.44 2.87
C VAL A 916 0.59 4.71 3.71
N THR A 917 -0.04 4.58 4.88
CA THR A 917 -0.18 5.63 5.89
C THR A 917 0.65 5.25 7.12
N VAL A 918 1.40 6.20 7.68
CA VAL A 918 2.18 6.01 8.90
C VAL A 918 1.58 6.79 10.07
N LEU A 919 1.42 6.09 11.19
CA LEU A 919 0.74 6.54 12.41
C LEU A 919 1.70 6.37 13.60
N SER A 920 1.86 7.39 14.42
CA SER A 920 2.88 7.43 15.46
C SER A 920 2.62 6.49 16.65
N ASN A 921 3.61 6.37 17.54
CA ASN A 921 3.47 5.71 18.84
C ASN A 921 2.36 6.32 19.75
N SER A 922 1.80 7.49 19.41
CA SER A 922 0.72 8.18 20.15
C SER A 922 -0.65 8.13 19.44
N TRP A 923 -0.74 7.43 18.29
CA TRP A 923 -1.99 7.24 17.57
C TRP A 923 -3.03 6.49 18.41
N ASP A 924 -4.29 6.92 18.27
CA ASP A 924 -5.45 6.34 18.93
C ASP A 924 -6.65 6.49 17.98
N ASP A 925 -7.18 5.36 17.50
CA ASP A 925 -8.30 5.30 16.54
C ASP A 925 -9.49 6.13 17.05
N ARG A 926 -9.74 6.14 18.36
CA ARG A 926 -10.83 6.87 19.01
C ARG A 926 -10.65 8.38 18.87
N LYS A 927 -9.42 8.90 19.05
CA LYS A 927 -9.12 10.33 18.90
C LYS A 927 -9.35 10.83 17.48
N SER A 928 -9.15 9.97 16.47
CA SER A 928 -9.51 10.32 15.09
C SER A 928 -11.01 10.56 14.91
N LEU A 929 -11.83 9.83 15.67
CA LEU A 929 -13.29 9.97 15.72
C LEU A 929 -13.79 11.05 16.71
N GLY A 930 -12.89 11.95 17.15
CA GLY A 930 -13.22 13.13 17.97
C GLY A 930 -13.21 12.91 19.48
N ILE A 931 -12.78 11.74 19.95
CA ILE A 931 -12.76 11.35 21.38
C ILE A 931 -11.59 12.01 22.11
N GLY A 932 -11.80 12.43 23.36
CA GLY A 932 -10.76 12.97 24.26
C GLY A 932 -10.15 14.33 23.86
N GLY A 933 -10.60 14.94 22.75
CA GLY A 933 -10.08 16.20 22.22
C GLY A 933 -11.12 17.33 22.19
N THR A 934 -10.99 18.27 21.25
CA THR A 934 -11.91 19.41 21.06
C THR A 934 -13.31 19.03 20.54
N SER A 935 -13.67 17.74 20.51
CA SER A 935 -14.81 17.19 19.77
C SER A 935 -14.85 17.74 18.34
N THR A 936 -13.73 17.66 17.64
CA THR A 936 -13.60 18.11 16.25
C THR A 936 -12.76 17.12 15.47
N VAL A 937 -13.44 16.22 14.76
CA VAL A 937 -12.86 15.15 13.95
C VAL A 937 -11.88 15.68 12.90
N THR A 938 -12.18 16.84 12.33
CA THR A 938 -11.34 17.53 11.35
C THR A 938 -10.21 18.37 11.97
N ASN A 939 -10.01 18.38 13.29
CA ASN A 939 -8.91 19.12 13.93
C ASN A 939 -7.72 18.17 14.22
N PRO A 940 -6.58 18.29 13.53
CA PRO A 940 -5.42 17.42 13.73
C PRO A 940 -4.77 17.61 15.11
N ALA A 941 -5.05 18.70 15.85
CA ALA A 941 -4.59 18.86 17.23
C ALA A 941 -5.16 17.83 18.20
N ASN A 942 -6.21 17.09 17.81
CA ASN A 942 -6.73 15.95 18.59
C ASN A 942 -5.90 14.66 18.36
N ARG A 943 -5.07 14.62 17.32
CA ARG A 943 -4.22 13.49 16.90
C ARG A 943 -2.75 13.91 16.97
N VAL A 944 -2.25 14.18 18.18
CA VAL A 944 -0.86 14.62 18.40
C VAL A 944 0.08 13.43 18.28
N ALA A 945 1.05 13.53 17.36
CA ALA A 945 2.06 12.49 17.14
C ALA A 945 3.18 12.54 18.20
N THR A 946 4.01 11.50 18.21
CA THR A 946 5.28 11.43 18.94
C THR A 946 6.41 10.93 18.03
N ASN A 947 7.67 11.16 18.41
CA ASN A 947 8.82 10.54 17.77
C ASN A 947 8.59 9.02 17.54
N THR A 948 8.74 8.58 16.30
CA THR A 948 8.45 7.20 15.85
C THR A 948 9.46 6.79 14.78
N TYR A 949 9.76 5.49 14.69
CA TYR A 949 10.88 4.93 13.93
C TYR A 949 10.42 3.79 13.01
N TYR A 950 10.64 3.96 11.70
CA TYR A 950 10.24 3.00 10.67
C TYR A 950 11.44 2.57 9.83
N ARG A 951 11.76 1.27 9.79
CA ARG A 951 12.79 0.69 8.92
C ARG A 951 12.20 -0.30 7.92
N VAL A 952 11.67 0.18 6.80
CA VAL A 952 10.85 -0.62 5.87
C VAL A 952 10.88 -0.06 4.45
N ALA A 953 10.97 -0.92 3.44
CA ALA A 953 10.78 -0.54 2.04
C ALA A 953 9.28 -0.35 1.74
N ILE A 954 8.89 0.70 1.03
CA ILE A 954 7.48 0.97 0.75
C ILE A 954 7.26 1.13 -0.74
N ALA A 955 6.48 0.21 -1.30
CA ALA A 955 5.93 0.29 -2.66
C ALA A 955 4.42 0.54 -2.63
N GLY A 956 3.92 1.38 -3.54
CA GLY A 956 2.48 1.59 -3.67
C GLY A 956 2.09 2.70 -4.63
N GLY A 957 0.85 3.18 -4.50
CA GLY A 957 0.28 4.23 -5.33
C GLY A 957 0.31 5.61 -4.68
N LYS A 958 0.65 6.62 -5.48
CA LYS A 958 0.43 8.05 -5.16
C LYS A 958 -0.85 8.58 -5.79
N ASN A 959 -1.17 9.85 -5.56
CA ASN A 959 -2.30 10.51 -6.21
C ASN A 959 -1.87 11.17 -7.55
N MET A 960 -2.82 11.36 -8.46
CA MET A 960 -2.58 12.12 -9.68
C MET A 960 -2.45 13.63 -9.40
N THR A 961 -1.59 14.29 -10.16
CA THR A 961 -1.43 15.75 -10.14
C THR A 961 -2.40 16.41 -11.13
N PHE A 962 -3.02 17.52 -10.73
CA PHE A 962 -4.01 18.24 -11.52
C PHE A 962 -3.70 19.74 -11.62
N PRO A 963 -4.23 20.47 -12.62
CA PRO A 963 -3.97 21.91 -12.75
C PRO A 963 -4.45 22.66 -11.50
N LYS A 964 -3.59 23.53 -10.96
CA LYS A 964 -3.94 24.34 -9.77
C LYS A 964 -5.25 25.11 -10.01
N PRO A 965 -6.34 24.83 -9.26
CA PRO A 965 -7.59 25.56 -9.43
C PRO A 965 -7.44 27.05 -9.13
N GLY A 966 -8.23 27.90 -9.78
CA GLY A 966 -8.14 29.36 -9.62
C GLY A 966 -8.31 29.83 -8.17
N TRP A 967 -9.17 29.16 -7.40
CA TRP A 967 -9.43 29.41 -5.98
C TRP A 967 -8.42 28.75 -5.02
N GLY A 968 -7.59 27.80 -5.49
CA GLY A 968 -6.71 27.00 -4.63
C GLY A 968 -5.44 27.75 -4.18
N ALA A 969 -4.81 27.26 -3.11
CA ALA A 969 -3.46 27.64 -2.70
C ALA A 969 -2.39 27.14 -3.69
N GLN A 970 -1.15 27.59 -3.56
CA GLN A 970 -0.04 27.29 -4.48
C GLN A 970 0.23 25.78 -4.65
N ASP A 971 0.19 25.01 -3.55
CA ASP A 971 0.41 23.57 -3.54
C ASP A 971 -0.84 22.75 -3.95
N MET A 972 -2.02 23.36 -4.15
CA MET A 972 -3.24 22.64 -4.56
C MET A 972 -3.09 22.10 -5.98
N GLY A 973 -3.43 20.82 -6.19
CA GLY A 973 -3.19 20.12 -7.46
C GLY A 973 -1.86 19.35 -7.53
N THR A 974 -0.99 19.51 -6.54
CA THR A 974 0.18 18.62 -6.40
C THR A 974 -0.20 17.30 -5.70
N ASP A 975 0.71 16.33 -5.69
CA ASP A 975 0.58 15.00 -5.06
C ASP A 975 1.09 14.95 -3.61
N GLY A 976 1.54 16.09 -3.07
CA GLY A 976 2.34 16.20 -1.84
C GLY A 976 3.81 15.81 -2.00
N GLY A 977 4.23 15.31 -3.17
CA GLY A 977 5.60 14.90 -3.45
C GLY A 977 6.13 13.75 -2.57
N VAL A 978 7.42 13.42 -2.75
CA VAL A 978 8.10 12.33 -2.02
C VAL A 978 7.95 12.48 -0.50
N HIS A 979 7.97 13.71 0.00
CA HIS A 979 7.88 14.02 1.43
C HIS A 979 6.50 13.65 2.06
N ASN A 980 5.49 13.33 1.25
CA ASN A 980 4.14 12.93 1.64
C ASN A 980 3.63 11.71 0.82
N PHE A 981 4.53 10.99 0.15
CA PHE A 981 4.24 9.66 -0.42
C PHE A 981 3.87 8.67 0.69
N LEU A 982 4.60 8.74 1.82
CA LEU A 982 4.08 8.25 3.10
C LEU A 982 2.94 9.18 3.53
N ARG A 983 1.72 8.66 3.65
CA ARG A 983 0.56 9.45 4.08
C ARG A 983 0.59 9.66 5.61
N TYR A 984 0.14 10.82 6.07
CA TYR A 984 0.01 11.17 7.48
C TYR A 984 -1.40 11.65 7.81
N LEU A 985 -1.80 11.45 9.06
CA LEU A 985 -3.08 11.92 9.64
C LEU A 985 -2.91 12.72 10.94
N GLU A 986 -1.70 13.03 11.38
CA GLU A 986 -1.44 13.56 12.73
C GLU A 986 -0.89 15.00 12.73
N ASN A 987 -1.10 15.72 13.84
CA ASN A 987 -0.33 16.92 14.18
C ASN A 987 1.03 16.49 14.74
N TRP A 988 2.08 16.57 13.92
CA TRP A 988 3.44 16.24 14.36
C TRP A 988 4.11 17.35 15.18
N GLY A 989 3.68 18.62 15.11
CA GLY A 989 4.12 19.67 16.06
C GLY A 989 5.64 19.84 16.27
N GLY A 990 6.48 19.45 15.30
CA GLY A 990 7.94 19.45 15.40
C GLY A 990 8.59 18.12 15.81
N GLN A 991 7.82 17.10 16.20
CA GLN A 991 8.28 15.72 16.42
C GLN A 991 8.94 15.14 15.16
N THR A 992 9.82 14.18 15.36
CA THR A 992 10.65 13.56 14.31
C THR A 992 10.05 12.24 13.84
N LEU A 993 9.78 12.15 12.54
CA LEU A 993 9.55 10.88 11.86
C LEU A 993 10.90 10.37 11.35
N ASN A 994 11.34 9.25 11.90
CA ASN A 994 12.59 8.59 11.53
C ASN A 994 12.27 7.47 10.54
N TYR A 995 12.79 7.57 9.31
CA TYR A 995 12.54 6.61 8.24
C TYR A 995 13.85 6.12 7.61
N LYS A 996 13.98 4.81 7.44
CA LYS A 996 15.09 4.14 6.75
C LYS A 996 14.51 3.10 5.81
N GLY A 997 14.73 3.23 4.50
CA GLY A 997 14.09 2.33 3.55
C GLY A 997 14.28 2.72 2.10
N SER A 998 13.26 2.45 1.28
CA SER A 998 13.18 2.78 -0.14
C SER A 998 11.76 3.23 -0.45
N LEU A 999 11.58 4.33 -1.20
CA LEU A 999 10.27 4.93 -1.48
C LEU A 999 9.92 4.72 -2.96
N VAL A 1000 8.94 3.86 -3.23
CA VAL A 1000 8.68 3.33 -4.57
C VAL A 1000 7.22 3.58 -4.98
N ASN A 1001 6.99 4.59 -5.81
CA ASN A 1001 5.70 4.77 -6.44
C ASN A 1001 5.59 3.89 -7.71
N LEU A 1002 4.70 2.89 -7.71
CA LEU A 1002 4.51 1.98 -8.86
C LEU A 1002 3.31 2.34 -9.74
N PHE A 1003 2.30 3.02 -9.22
CA PHE A 1003 1.01 3.27 -9.90
C PHE A 1003 0.31 4.51 -9.31
N TYR A 1004 -0.97 4.72 -9.62
CA TYR A 1004 -1.83 5.63 -8.86
C TYR A 1004 -2.72 4.84 -7.90
N ALA A 1005 -3.00 5.40 -6.72
CA ALA A 1005 -3.87 4.78 -5.73
C ALA A 1005 -5.33 4.76 -6.23
N THR A 1006 -6.02 3.66 -5.97
CA THR A 1006 -7.33 3.32 -6.55
C THR A 1006 -8.37 2.91 -5.50
N TYR A 1007 -7.90 2.54 -4.30
CA TYR A 1007 -8.72 2.28 -3.13
C TYR A 1007 -8.78 3.54 -2.24
N ASN A 1008 -7.65 4.23 -2.06
CA ASN A 1008 -7.54 5.49 -1.32
C ASN A 1008 -7.19 6.66 -2.26
N THR A 1009 -8.20 7.14 -2.98
CA THR A 1009 -8.12 8.19 -4.01
C THR A 1009 -8.07 9.63 -3.45
N GLY A 1010 -8.26 9.82 -2.15
CA GLY A 1010 -8.38 11.13 -1.49
C GLY A 1010 -7.17 12.03 -1.72
N ILE A 1011 -7.40 13.20 -2.33
CA ILE A 1011 -6.37 14.12 -2.84
C ILE A 1011 -5.37 14.59 -1.78
N TYR A 1012 -4.19 15.02 -2.23
CA TYR A 1012 -3.28 15.75 -1.34
C TYR A 1012 -3.87 17.10 -0.95
N LYS A 1013 -3.86 17.36 0.36
CA LYS A 1013 -4.34 18.60 0.98
C LYS A 1013 -3.66 18.74 2.35
N CYS A 1014 -3.29 19.95 2.74
CA CYS A 1014 -2.46 20.27 3.90
C CYS A 1014 -2.67 21.75 4.28
N CYS A 1015 -2.52 22.20 5.52
CA CYS A 1015 -2.03 21.50 6.72
C CYS A 1015 -2.88 21.78 7.97
N THR A 1016 -4.18 21.98 7.81
CA THR A 1016 -5.12 22.44 8.85
C THR A 1016 -6.13 21.38 9.30
N THR A 1017 -6.43 20.40 8.45
CA THR A 1017 -7.45 19.36 8.74
C THR A 1017 -6.87 17.95 8.79
N VAL A 1018 -6.00 17.61 7.83
CA VAL A 1018 -5.47 16.25 7.71
C VAL A 1018 -4.34 16.01 8.72
N TYR A 1019 -3.24 16.75 8.57
CA TYR A 1019 -1.98 16.55 9.29
C TYR A 1019 -1.17 17.85 9.34
N SER A 1020 -0.15 17.90 10.20
CA SER A 1020 0.95 18.87 10.10
C SER A 1020 2.27 18.14 9.81
N PRO A 1021 3.19 18.69 9.01
CA PRO A 1021 4.40 17.96 8.60
C PRO A 1021 5.34 17.65 9.79
N PRO A 1022 5.95 16.45 9.83
CA PRO A 1022 7.01 16.12 10.78
C PRO A 1022 8.34 16.77 10.45
N THR A 1023 9.23 16.83 11.45
CA THR A 1023 10.67 16.86 11.21
C THR A 1023 11.08 15.52 10.58
N ARG A 1024 11.67 15.52 9.39
CA ARG A 1024 11.96 14.29 8.63
C ARG A 1024 13.42 13.89 8.80
N ASN A 1025 13.67 12.77 9.48
CA ASN A 1025 14.99 12.12 9.55
C ASN A 1025 14.95 10.89 8.63
N TYR A 1026 15.13 11.11 7.33
CA TYR A 1026 14.92 10.10 6.29
C TYR A 1026 16.26 9.60 5.76
N SER A 1027 16.34 8.31 5.42
CA SER A 1027 17.55 7.67 4.96
C SER A 1027 17.25 6.49 4.03
N PHE A 1028 18.21 6.15 3.17
CA PHE A 1028 18.16 4.93 2.39
C PHE A 1028 18.67 3.74 3.22
N ASP A 1029 18.03 2.58 3.07
CA ASP A 1029 18.51 1.36 3.70
C ASP A 1029 19.60 0.68 2.85
N SER A 1030 20.85 0.81 3.31
CA SER A 1030 22.02 0.25 2.64
C SER A 1030 21.96 -1.26 2.41
N ASP A 1031 21.18 -2.00 3.20
CA ASP A 1031 21.07 -3.45 3.05
C ASP A 1031 20.35 -3.82 1.74
N PHE A 1032 19.47 -2.95 1.23
CA PHE A 1032 18.79 -3.16 -0.05
C PHE A 1032 19.73 -3.01 -1.26
N ALA A 1033 20.93 -2.44 -1.09
CA ALA A 1033 21.95 -2.41 -2.13
C ALA A 1033 22.64 -3.77 -2.38
N LEU A 1034 22.29 -4.82 -1.61
CA LEU A 1034 22.82 -6.17 -1.75
C LEU A 1034 21.68 -7.19 -1.97
N PRO A 1035 21.80 -8.14 -2.93
CA PRO A 1035 20.75 -9.13 -3.20
C PRO A 1035 20.30 -9.96 -1.98
N ALA A 1036 21.17 -10.13 -0.97
CA ALA A 1036 20.88 -10.87 0.25
C ALA A 1036 20.26 -10.03 1.38
N GLY A 1037 20.09 -8.72 1.19
CA GLY A 1037 19.35 -7.81 2.08
C GLY A 1037 18.01 -7.35 1.50
N LEU A 1038 17.64 -7.81 0.30
CA LEU A 1038 16.35 -7.49 -0.31
C LEU A 1038 15.19 -8.17 0.44
N PRO A 1039 14.06 -7.47 0.64
CA PRO A 1039 12.83 -8.06 1.17
C PRO A 1039 12.29 -9.22 0.30
N PRO A 1040 11.59 -10.21 0.91
CA PRO A 1040 10.88 -11.27 0.18
C PRO A 1040 9.94 -10.71 -0.89
N GLY A 1041 9.82 -11.39 -2.04
CA GLY A 1041 8.94 -10.97 -3.14
C GLY A 1041 9.37 -9.73 -3.94
N THR A 1042 10.44 -9.01 -3.56
CA THR A 1042 10.88 -7.73 -4.16
C THR A 1042 10.67 -7.65 -5.69
N PRO A 1043 9.81 -6.73 -6.18
CA PRO A 1043 9.59 -6.54 -7.61
C PRO A 1043 10.86 -6.16 -8.38
N LEU A 1044 10.96 -6.62 -9.63
CA LEU A 1044 12.11 -6.38 -10.50
C LEU A 1044 11.70 -5.55 -11.73
N PHE A 1045 12.39 -4.46 -12.02
CA PHE A 1045 12.27 -3.77 -13.32
C PHE A 1045 13.12 -4.45 -14.39
N ARG A 1046 12.85 -4.17 -15.66
CA ARG A 1046 13.67 -4.65 -16.79
C ARG A 1046 14.44 -3.53 -17.48
N ASP A 1047 15.73 -3.77 -17.71
CA ASP A 1047 16.58 -3.00 -18.62
C ASP A 1047 17.31 -3.94 -19.61
N VAL A 1048 17.81 -3.39 -20.71
CA VAL A 1048 18.71 -4.03 -21.69
C VAL A 1048 19.93 -3.13 -21.91
N ASP A 1049 21.11 -3.64 -21.61
CA ASP A 1049 22.41 -2.98 -21.84
C ASP A 1049 23.28 -3.79 -22.80
N SER A 1050 24.19 -3.10 -23.49
CA SER A 1050 25.27 -3.75 -24.25
C SER A 1050 26.64 -3.45 -23.66
N LEU A 1051 27.49 -4.48 -23.63
CA LEU A 1051 28.80 -4.43 -22.98
C LEU A 1051 29.92 -4.05 -23.95
N GLY A 1052 29.81 -4.45 -25.22
CA GLY A 1052 30.87 -4.28 -26.20
C GLY A 1052 30.71 -5.18 -27.42
N TYR A 1053 31.39 -4.77 -28.49
CA TYR A 1053 31.41 -5.40 -29.80
C TYR A 1053 32.86 -5.80 -30.16
N ARG A 1054 33.03 -6.81 -31.02
CA ARG A 1054 34.32 -7.13 -31.64
C ARG A 1054 34.14 -7.81 -33.00
N GLN A 1055 35.09 -7.56 -33.90
CA GLN A 1055 35.28 -8.38 -35.09
C GLN A 1055 35.86 -9.75 -34.69
N LEU A 1056 35.49 -10.80 -35.42
CA LEU A 1056 36.01 -12.15 -35.26
C LEU A 1056 36.94 -12.48 -36.44
N PHE A 1057 38.23 -12.68 -36.14
CA PHE A 1057 39.26 -13.03 -37.13
C PHE A 1057 39.47 -14.55 -37.29
N THR A 1058 38.51 -15.36 -36.88
CA THR A 1058 38.60 -16.82 -36.93
C THR A 1058 38.47 -17.31 -38.38
N ALA A 1059 39.57 -17.79 -38.96
CA ALA A 1059 39.56 -18.41 -40.28
C ALA A 1059 38.62 -19.63 -40.30
N ARG A 1060 37.63 -19.64 -41.21
CA ARG A 1060 36.74 -20.79 -41.41
C ARG A 1060 37.42 -21.80 -42.34
N THR A 1061 37.54 -23.04 -41.89
CA THR A 1061 37.73 -24.18 -42.79
C THR A 1061 36.40 -24.48 -43.47
N TYR A 1062 36.35 -24.32 -44.79
CA TYR A 1062 35.24 -24.77 -45.65
C TYR A 1062 35.24 -26.30 -45.82
#